data_AF-A0A2W2D5L3-F1
#
_entry.id   AF-A0A2W2D5L3-F1
#
_cell.length_a   1.000
_cell.length_b   1.000
_cell.length_c   1.000
_cell.angle_alpha   90.00
_cell.angle_beta   90.00
_cell.angle_gamma   90.00
#
_symmetry.space_group_name_H-M   'P 1'
#
loop_
_entity.id
_entity.type
_entity.pdbx_description
1 polymer ?
#
loop_
_entity_poly.entity_id
_entity_poly.type
_entity_poly.pdbx_seq_one_letter_code
_entity_poly.pdbx_strand_id
1 'polypeptide(L)'
;MRPAGVSVSGPASAGPSDAERLGPPPAPVIMCGTCAGAGTVTEVCRCGDGGNRLLVGWRDEVGRAYQDCQVCGGAGRVSLSCVDCGRSGRRRAQLVLTVADLDTGAVASANVVPGSVEPTPTERGGWCLDLTRLVNEQRATIGAGTPGEVLRERHRPWEAATLIVPLDRRWRPELPAQQRLALEAEAIARQVHRPWWLWLARSAAPPAELPEARLRRLCELADLPEARLRRLCELADLLRLDLVIEARRPHRGNPTWQVRYEVPGGEVPAQTSAYWPDLATAVAGTTVADALYGLGERGAAAPAYTMLPGGRRRAARPVVELARLGELIADDLARAPGAQAIWRDGSWWHVRLGVGGSTLMLTERDTGQVARQTVTLLRRAAEPPAPSWQGVPIPYEPCPDCVPGSRLVACYCRVDGGPAEPGCRLCGGAGHEPVPGGCPRCRGSHRRYAALTVTVTDLEQRAEHQLWLPGDGPEVGPDHRLDRPYRLADQAADFGVRPEDLTEADGGQPLTFGLREGLVLAGGPDPQRRFVASAAAGRPGARLIVVARRPDVPPLTDLVRLAHGLSLSALVGVCDDRPAGLGLRWVVSLGRDGLAPERVGRPHQLTVEAAIGHCLRFLDEAVRAAVPEEAGVPIPVPQAPATARPVDPVPGILALAEHHAGREVTVEIGRRVCRVHLREPVGWRLLARAATLTEALRGLGLPS
;
A
#
# COMPACT_ATOMS: atom_id res chain seq x y z
N MET A 1 29.74 -37.52 -87.16
CA MET A 1 29.15 -36.21 -86.81
C MET A 1 29.52 -35.87 -85.37
N ARG A 2 30.02 -34.65 -85.20
CA ARG A 2 30.27 -33.81 -84.01
C ARG A 2 29.18 -33.89 -82.89
N PRO A 3 29.42 -33.34 -81.66
CA PRO A 3 29.82 -34.13 -80.48
C PRO A 3 29.06 -33.74 -79.17
N ALA A 4 29.58 -34.25 -78.03
CA ALA A 4 29.65 -33.64 -76.70
C ALA A 4 28.42 -33.65 -75.76
N GLY A 5 28.68 -34.05 -74.52
CA GLY A 5 27.81 -33.91 -73.36
C GLY A 5 28.55 -34.31 -72.08
N VAL A 6 29.49 -33.48 -71.66
CA VAL A 6 30.21 -33.56 -70.37
C VAL A 6 29.22 -33.22 -69.24
N SER A 7 29.05 -34.13 -68.28
CA SER A 7 28.26 -33.89 -67.06
C SER A 7 29.12 -33.17 -66.02
N VAL A 8 28.86 -31.88 -65.83
CA VAL A 8 29.42 -31.07 -64.74
C VAL A 8 28.55 -31.26 -63.50
N SER A 9 29.13 -31.81 -62.44
CA SER A 9 28.52 -31.85 -61.10
C SER A 9 28.56 -30.45 -60.49
N GLY A 10 27.39 -29.82 -60.35
CA GLY A 10 27.21 -28.59 -59.59
C GLY A 10 27.28 -28.81 -58.08
N PRO A 11 27.61 -27.77 -57.30
CA PRO A 11 27.87 -27.86 -55.87
C PRO A 11 26.59 -28.15 -55.09
N ALA A 12 26.73 -29.03 -54.08
CA ALA A 12 25.71 -29.33 -53.10
C ALA A 12 25.28 -28.03 -52.39
N SER A 13 24.00 -27.71 -52.52
CA SER A 13 23.32 -26.68 -51.76
C SER A 13 23.47 -26.99 -50.27
N ALA A 14 24.20 -26.12 -49.56
CA ALA A 14 24.15 -26.06 -48.11
C ALA A 14 22.70 -25.81 -47.68
N GLY A 15 22.09 -26.80 -47.03
CA GLY A 15 20.80 -26.64 -46.37
C GLY A 15 20.87 -25.56 -45.29
N PRO A 16 19.73 -24.97 -44.92
CA PRO A 16 19.68 -23.96 -43.88
C PRO A 16 20.21 -24.59 -42.58
N SER A 17 21.34 -24.07 -42.14
CA SER A 17 21.93 -24.35 -40.83
C SER A 17 20.84 -24.26 -39.78
N ASP A 18 20.76 -25.30 -38.94
CA ASP A 18 20.07 -25.30 -37.66
C ASP A 18 20.39 -23.99 -36.95
N ALA A 19 19.45 -23.04 -37.03
CA ALA A 19 19.40 -21.89 -36.17
C ALA A 19 19.04 -22.43 -34.79
N GLU A 20 20.08 -22.87 -34.09
CA GLU A 20 20.15 -22.94 -32.64
C GLU A 20 19.31 -21.80 -32.09
N ARG A 21 18.23 -22.14 -31.38
CA ARG A 21 17.43 -21.17 -30.63
C ARG A 21 18.33 -20.60 -29.54
N LEU A 22 19.20 -19.67 -29.91
CA LEU A 22 19.93 -18.80 -29.02
C LEU A 22 18.87 -18.14 -28.14
N GLY A 23 18.91 -18.48 -26.85
CA GLY A 23 18.10 -17.79 -25.85
C GLY A 23 18.38 -16.28 -25.89
N PRO A 24 17.56 -15.47 -25.21
CA PRO A 24 17.81 -14.04 -25.11
C PRO A 24 19.26 -13.80 -24.66
N PRO A 25 19.95 -12.78 -25.21
CA PRO A 25 21.34 -12.51 -24.86
C PRO A 25 21.48 -12.36 -23.34
N PRO A 26 22.59 -12.85 -22.75
CA PRO A 26 22.81 -12.77 -21.31
C PRO A 26 22.76 -11.30 -20.86
N ALA A 27 22.24 -11.07 -19.66
CA ALA A 27 22.17 -9.72 -19.13
C ALA A 27 23.60 -9.13 -18.98
N PRO A 28 23.81 -7.83 -19.23
CA PRO A 28 25.08 -7.20 -18.90
C PRO A 28 25.32 -7.30 -17.40
N VAL A 29 26.44 -7.91 -17.01
CA VAL A 29 26.81 -8.09 -15.60
C VAL A 29 28.07 -7.31 -15.30
N ILE A 30 28.06 -6.56 -14.21
CA ILE A 30 29.24 -5.89 -13.66
C ILE A 30 29.64 -6.51 -12.32
N MET A 31 30.91 -6.40 -11.95
CA MET A 31 31.35 -6.71 -10.60
C MET A 31 30.70 -5.72 -9.62
N CYS A 32 30.21 -6.22 -8.49
CA CYS A 32 29.65 -5.35 -7.47
C CYS A 32 30.75 -4.50 -6.84
N GLY A 33 30.77 -3.20 -7.11
CA GLY A 33 31.72 -2.26 -6.50
C GLY A 33 31.61 -2.18 -4.97
N THR A 34 30.42 -2.40 -4.41
CA THR A 34 30.15 -2.31 -2.96
C THR A 34 30.86 -3.41 -2.17
N CYS A 35 30.97 -4.63 -2.72
CA CYS A 35 31.66 -5.75 -2.07
C CYS A 35 32.94 -6.18 -2.82
N ALA A 36 33.35 -5.45 -3.86
CA ALA A 36 34.44 -5.81 -4.76
C ALA A 36 34.36 -7.28 -5.26
N GLY A 37 33.14 -7.79 -5.49
CA GLY A 37 32.92 -9.17 -5.94
C GLY A 37 32.85 -10.24 -4.85
N ALA A 38 33.08 -9.91 -3.57
CA ALA A 38 33.09 -10.90 -2.50
C ALA A 38 31.70 -11.43 -2.09
N GLY A 39 30.61 -10.76 -2.49
CA GLY A 39 29.24 -11.10 -2.09
C GLY A 39 28.90 -10.71 -0.64
N THR A 40 29.90 -10.43 0.18
CA THR A 40 29.76 -9.93 1.55
C THR A 40 30.50 -8.61 1.71
N VAL A 41 29.96 -7.73 2.56
CA VAL A 41 30.63 -6.48 2.97
C VAL A 41 30.92 -6.60 4.46
N THR A 42 32.14 -6.25 4.87
CA THR A 42 32.45 -6.10 6.29
C THR A 42 32.22 -4.65 6.65
N GLU A 43 31.22 -4.40 7.47
CA GLU A 43 30.88 -3.06 7.93
C GLU A 43 31.20 -2.93 9.42
N VAL A 44 31.47 -1.70 9.84
CA VAL A 44 31.45 -1.38 11.26
C VAL A 44 30.04 -1.63 11.75
N CYS A 45 29.90 -2.42 12.81
CA CYS A 45 28.60 -2.67 13.39
C CYS A 45 28.04 -1.33 13.89
N ARG A 46 26.78 -1.03 13.58
CA ARG A 46 26.09 0.20 14.06
C ARG A 46 26.10 0.36 15.58
N CYS A 47 26.45 -0.69 16.32
CA CYS A 47 26.66 -0.57 17.76
C CYS A 47 27.85 0.33 18.14
N GLY A 48 28.85 0.46 17.26
CA GLY A 48 29.97 1.36 17.44
C GLY A 48 29.61 2.84 17.34
N ASP A 49 28.52 3.17 16.63
CA ASP A 49 28.00 4.54 16.51
C ASP A 49 27.45 5.07 17.84
N GLY A 50 27.04 4.17 18.74
CA GLY A 50 26.50 4.51 20.05
C GLY A 50 27.42 4.17 21.23
N GLY A 51 28.61 3.62 20.96
CA GLY A 51 29.54 3.21 22.00
C GLY A 51 29.10 1.95 22.77
N ASN A 52 29.80 1.65 23.87
CA ASN A 52 29.44 0.57 24.80
C ASN A 52 28.34 0.99 25.80
N ARG A 53 27.22 1.53 25.29
CA ARG A 53 26.07 1.95 26.11
C ARG A 53 24.79 1.32 25.58
N LEU A 54 23.87 0.99 26.49
CA LEU A 54 22.55 0.48 26.14
C LEU A 54 21.67 1.59 25.52
N LEU A 55 21.63 2.77 26.14
CA LEU A 55 20.86 3.92 25.64
C LEU A 55 21.77 4.84 24.83
N VAL A 56 21.43 5.07 23.56
CA VAL A 56 22.29 5.81 22.62
C VAL A 56 21.53 6.91 21.88
N GLY A 57 22.03 8.14 21.96
CA GLY A 57 21.59 9.25 21.13
C GLY A 57 22.07 9.10 19.67
N TRP A 58 21.49 9.89 18.76
CA TRP A 58 21.93 9.95 17.35
C TRP A 58 23.33 10.58 17.16
N ARG A 59 23.97 11.10 18.22
CA ARG A 59 25.27 11.80 18.18
C ARG A 59 26.21 11.43 19.35
N ASP A 60 25.97 10.31 20.03
CA ASP A 60 26.78 9.93 21.18
C ASP A 60 28.15 9.34 20.76
N GLU A 61 29.07 9.25 21.71
CA GLU A 61 30.50 8.96 21.54
C GLU A 61 30.80 7.74 20.65
N VAL A 62 31.56 8.00 19.58
CA VAL A 62 32.04 7.00 18.63
C VAL A 62 33.27 6.29 19.19
N GLY A 63 33.35 4.95 19.08
CA GLY A 63 34.65 4.27 19.06
C GLY A 63 34.80 2.95 19.80
N ARG A 64 33.81 2.50 20.61
CA ARG A 64 33.82 1.15 21.20
C ARG A 64 32.53 0.42 20.91
N ALA A 65 32.63 -0.84 20.49
CA ALA A 65 31.47 -1.68 20.24
C ALA A 65 30.68 -1.94 21.53
N TYR A 66 29.37 -2.10 21.39
CA TYR A 66 28.53 -2.56 22.49
C TYR A 66 28.81 -4.02 22.80
N GLN A 67 29.24 -4.30 24.03
CA GLN A 67 29.71 -5.62 24.46
C GLN A 67 28.61 -6.69 24.33
N ASP A 68 27.35 -6.31 24.58
CA ASP A 68 26.19 -7.19 24.52
C ASP A 68 25.46 -7.09 23.17
N CYS A 69 26.16 -6.63 22.12
CA CYS A 69 25.56 -6.43 20.81
C CYS A 69 25.04 -7.75 20.22
N GLN A 70 23.74 -7.83 19.99
CA GLN A 70 23.09 -9.03 19.47
C GLN A 70 23.45 -9.36 18.01
N VAL A 71 23.99 -8.39 17.25
CA VAL A 71 24.41 -8.59 15.85
C VAL A 71 25.87 -9.02 15.75
N CYS A 72 26.78 -8.39 16.51
CA CYS A 72 28.23 -8.60 16.38
C CYS A 72 28.87 -9.35 17.55
N GLY A 73 28.12 -9.65 18.61
CA GLY A 73 28.65 -10.29 19.83
C GLY A 73 29.78 -9.48 20.49
N GLY A 74 29.76 -8.15 20.40
CA GLY A 74 30.81 -7.27 20.92
C GLY A 74 32.02 -7.06 20.01
N ALA A 75 32.10 -7.70 18.84
CA ALA A 75 33.26 -7.59 17.93
C ALA A 75 33.39 -6.22 17.21
N GLY A 76 32.33 -5.42 17.18
CA GLY A 76 32.31 -4.09 16.53
C GLY A 76 32.30 -4.11 15.00
N ARG A 77 32.31 -5.28 14.38
CA ARG A 77 32.20 -5.46 12.93
C ARG A 77 31.24 -6.60 12.62
N VAL A 78 30.54 -6.49 11.50
CA VAL A 78 29.61 -7.50 11.02
C VAL A 78 29.92 -7.78 9.56
N SER A 79 29.97 -9.06 9.19
CA SER A 79 30.02 -9.48 7.80
C SER A 79 28.58 -9.65 7.33
N LEU A 80 28.11 -8.68 6.55
CA LEU A 80 26.76 -8.67 6.02
C LEU A 80 26.78 -9.18 4.59
N SER A 81 25.68 -9.80 4.21
CA SER A 81 25.38 -10.07 2.81
C SER A 81 25.29 -8.75 2.06
N CYS A 82 26.00 -8.63 0.94
CA CYS A 82 25.92 -7.41 0.14
C CYS A 82 24.52 -7.29 -0.48
N VAL A 83 23.73 -6.35 0.05
CA VAL A 83 22.33 -6.12 -0.36
C VAL A 83 22.26 -5.70 -1.84
N ASP A 84 23.25 -4.94 -2.30
CA ASP A 84 23.34 -4.46 -3.67
C ASP A 84 23.46 -5.56 -4.74
N CYS A 85 24.04 -6.70 -4.39
CA CYS A 85 24.23 -7.82 -5.32
C CYS A 85 23.54 -9.12 -4.86
N GLY A 86 22.80 -9.08 -3.75
CA GLY A 86 22.14 -10.26 -3.19
C GLY A 86 23.10 -11.43 -2.92
N ARG A 87 24.32 -11.16 -2.43
CA ARG A 87 25.40 -12.14 -2.18
C ARG A 87 26.12 -12.69 -3.42
N SER A 88 25.72 -12.33 -4.64
CA SER A 88 26.32 -12.92 -5.85
C SER A 88 27.70 -12.35 -6.21
N GLY A 89 28.11 -11.23 -5.60
CA GLY A 89 29.31 -10.48 -6.01
C GLY A 89 29.17 -9.75 -7.35
N ARG A 90 28.02 -9.90 -8.01
CA ARG A 90 27.76 -9.45 -9.38
C ARG A 90 26.46 -8.66 -9.43
N ARG A 91 26.38 -7.64 -10.28
CA ARG A 91 25.16 -6.84 -10.44
C ARG A 91 24.72 -6.86 -11.88
N ARG A 92 23.40 -6.96 -12.09
CA ARG A 92 22.78 -6.85 -13.39
C ARG A 92 22.67 -5.37 -13.78
N ALA A 93 23.19 -5.01 -14.94
CA ALA A 93 23.00 -3.71 -15.56
C ALA A 93 21.88 -3.82 -16.62
N GLN A 94 20.67 -4.07 -16.14
CA GLN A 94 19.46 -4.14 -16.95
C GLN A 94 18.28 -3.55 -16.17
N LEU A 95 17.49 -2.68 -16.80
CA LEU A 95 16.16 -2.30 -16.32
C LEU A 95 15.11 -2.68 -17.36
N VAL A 96 13.92 -3.03 -16.90
CA VAL A 96 12.77 -3.27 -17.77
C VAL A 96 11.69 -2.26 -17.44
N LEU A 97 11.24 -1.53 -18.46
CA LEU A 97 10.17 -0.55 -18.35
C LEU A 97 8.94 -1.12 -19.05
N THR A 98 7.87 -1.40 -18.33
CA THR A 98 6.68 -2.07 -18.89
C THR A 98 5.45 -1.19 -18.77
N VAL A 99 4.76 -0.94 -19.87
CA VAL A 99 3.41 -0.38 -19.87
C VAL A 99 2.44 -1.50 -20.18
N ALA A 100 1.40 -1.64 -19.35
CA ALA A 100 0.39 -2.67 -19.49
C ALA A 100 -1.02 -2.09 -19.41
N ASP A 101 -1.89 -2.53 -20.30
CA ASP A 101 -3.31 -2.18 -20.30
C ASP A 101 -4.09 -3.24 -19.49
N LEU A 102 -4.73 -2.78 -18.43
CA LEU A 102 -5.48 -3.61 -17.50
C LEU A 102 -6.72 -4.24 -18.14
N ASP A 103 -7.34 -3.56 -19.11
CA ASP A 103 -8.60 -3.98 -19.72
C ASP A 103 -8.37 -4.94 -20.89
N THR A 104 -7.23 -4.81 -21.58
CA THR A 104 -6.93 -5.62 -22.77
C THR A 104 -5.86 -6.71 -22.54
N GLY A 105 -5.11 -6.60 -21.43
CA GLY A 105 -3.93 -7.42 -21.16
C GLY A 105 -2.78 -7.18 -22.14
N ALA A 106 -2.85 -6.12 -22.96
CA ALA A 106 -1.75 -5.72 -23.83
C ALA A 106 -0.58 -5.20 -22.99
N VAL A 107 0.64 -5.60 -23.35
CA VAL A 107 1.86 -5.26 -22.63
C VAL A 107 2.95 -4.91 -23.64
N ALA A 108 3.61 -3.77 -23.43
CA ALA A 108 4.82 -3.40 -24.15
C ALA A 108 5.92 -3.03 -23.16
N SER A 109 7.10 -3.60 -23.35
CA SER A 109 8.25 -3.40 -22.46
C SER A 109 9.51 -2.97 -23.21
N ALA A 110 10.20 -1.96 -22.69
CA ALA A 110 11.53 -1.57 -23.15
C ALA A 110 12.62 -2.20 -22.27
N ASN A 111 13.67 -2.72 -22.90
CA ASN A 111 14.87 -3.19 -22.22
C ASN A 111 15.91 -2.07 -22.18
N VAL A 112 16.29 -1.61 -20.99
CA VAL A 112 17.30 -0.58 -20.78
C VAL A 112 18.60 -1.23 -20.34
N VAL A 113 19.60 -1.16 -21.21
CA VAL A 113 20.95 -1.67 -21.02
C VAL A 113 21.95 -0.57 -21.41
N PRO A 114 23.24 -0.68 -21.07
CA PRO A 114 24.23 0.32 -21.46
C PRO A 114 24.19 0.59 -22.98
N GLY A 115 24.13 1.87 -23.36
CA GLY A 115 24.05 2.32 -24.75
C GLY A 115 22.67 2.24 -25.39
N SER A 116 21.62 1.75 -24.70
CA SER A 116 20.27 1.66 -25.28
C SER A 116 19.49 2.98 -25.22
N VAL A 117 19.95 3.94 -24.42
CA VAL A 117 19.33 5.27 -24.25
C VAL A 117 20.41 6.32 -24.39
N GLU A 118 20.16 7.34 -25.20
CA GLU A 118 21.09 8.46 -25.35
C GLU A 118 21.08 9.33 -24.08
N PRO A 119 22.25 9.55 -23.43
CA PRO A 119 22.30 10.39 -22.24
C PRO A 119 22.03 11.86 -22.54
N THR A 120 21.32 12.53 -21.62
CA THR A 120 20.97 13.95 -21.74
C THR A 120 21.54 14.77 -20.57
N PRO A 121 21.84 16.07 -20.78
CA PRO A 121 22.31 16.95 -19.72
C PRO A 121 21.18 17.31 -18.74
N THR A 122 21.50 17.35 -17.45
CA THR A 122 20.54 17.77 -16.40
C THR A 122 20.61 19.28 -16.12
N GLU A 123 19.51 19.90 -15.72
CA GLU A 123 19.45 21.34 -15.34
C GLU A 123 20.43 21.72 -14.22
N ARG A 124 20.77 20.78 -13.32
CA ARG A 124 21.68 20.99 -12.18
C ARG A 124 23.16 20.74 -12.52
N GLY A 125 23.49 20.51 -13.80
CA GLY A 125 24.81 20.10 -14.25
C GLY A 125 25.07 18.60 -14.02
N GLY A 126 25.58 17.92 -15.05
CA GLY A 126 25.73 16.47 -15.08
C GLY A 126 24.90 15.83 -16.20
N TRP A 127 24.91 14.50 -16.26
CA TRP A 127 24.26 13.71 -17.30
C TRP A 127 23.35 12.64 -16.70
N CYS A 128 22.31 12.26 -17.43
CA CYS A 128 21.38 11.23 -17.02
C CYS A 128 20.84 10.44 -18.21
N LEU A 129 20.20 9.30 -17.93
CA LEU A 129 19.32 8.62 -18.88
C LEU A 129 17.89 9.08 -18.60
N ASP A 130 17.29 9.82 -19.53
CA ASP A 130 15.87 10.20 -19.46
C ASP A 130 15.00 9.13 -20.12
N LEU A 131 14.22 8.42 -19.30
CA LEU A 131 13.40 7.28 -19.71
C LEU A 131 11.99 7.70 -20.12
N THR A 132 11.65 8.99 -20.04
CA THR A 132 10.31 9.53 -20.34
C THR A 132 9.85 9.17 -21.75
N ARG A 133 10.75 9.32 -22.72
CA ARG A 133 10.47 9.01 -24.12
C ARG A 133 10.13 7.53 -24.32
N LEU A 134 10.91 6.62 -23.72
CA LEU A 134 10.70 5.18 -23.84
C LEU A 134 9.34 4.76 -23.28
N VAL A 135 8.95 5.29 -22.13
CA VAL A 135 7.62 5.01 -21.53
C VAL A 135 6.50 5.48 -22.46
N ASN A 136 6.62 6.66 -23.06
CA ASN A 136 5.65 7.18 -24.02
C ASN A 136 5.57 6.34 -25.31
N GLU A 137 6.71 5.84 -25.80
CA GLU A 137 6.75 4.92 -26.96
C GLU A 137 6.07 3.57 -26.66
N GLN A 138 6.32 2.99 -25.48
CA GLN A 138 5.64 1.75 -25.07
C GLN A 138 4.13 1.97 -24.92
N ARG A 139 3.71 3.12 -24.38
CA ARG A 139 2.29 3.49 -24.28
C ARG A 139 1.63 3.57 -25.66
N ALA A 140 2.29 4.21 -26.61
CA ALA A 140 1.81 4.32 -27.98
C ALA A 140 1.67 2.94 -28.66
N THR A 141 2.58 2.01 -28.37
CA THR A 141 2.58 0.65 -28.95
C THR A 141 1.32 -0.14 -28.58
N ILE A 142 0.80 0.01 -27.37
CA ILE A 142 -0.41 -0.70 -26.93
C ILE A 142 -1.71 0.10 -27.16
N GLY A 143 -1.63 1.30 -27.74
CA GLY A 143 -2.80 2.14 -28.01
C GLY A 143 -3.49 2.71 -26.77
N ALA A 144 -2.80 2.75 -25.63
CA ALA A 144 -3.34 3.32 -24.40
C ALA A 144 -3.51 4.85 -24.53
N GLY A 145 -4.65 5.37 -24.05
CA GLY A 145 -5.03 6.79 -24.17
C GLY A 145 -4.08 7.78 -23.48
N THR A 146 -4.47 9.06 -23.47
CA THR A 146 -3.78 10.14 -22.72
C THR A 146 -3.57 9.74 -21.25
N PRO A 147 -2.52 10.24 -20.57
CA PRO A 147 -2.11 9.78 -19.25
C PRO A 147 -3.12 10.21 -18.17
N GLY A 148 -4.23 9.50 -18.08
CA GLY A 148 -5.37 9.84 -17.23
C GLY A 148 -5.73 8.73 -16.23
N GLU A 149 -4.75 7.97 -15.76
CA GLU A 149 -4.69 7.26 -14.47
C GLU A 149 -3.52 6.28 -14.55
N VAL A 150 -2.31 6.80 -14.40
CA VAL A 150 -1.23 5.95 -13.92
C VAL A 150 -1.58 5.64 -12.47
N LEU A 151 -1.92 4.38 -12.17
CA LEU A 151 -1.93 3.88 -10.78
C LEU A 151 -0.47 3.92 -10.28
N ARG A 152 -0.01 5.12 -9.93
CA ARG A 152 1.28 5.37 -9.32
C ARG A 152 1.27 4.78 -7.92
N GLU A 153 2.42 4.26 -7.54
CA GLU A 153 2.78 3.84 -6.19
C GLU A 153 2.09 4.66 -5.10
N ARG A 154 1.10 4.07 -4.41
CA ARG A 154 0.52 4.69 -3.19
C ARG A 154 1.53 4.82 -2.05
N HIS A 155 2.67 4.12 -2.13
CA HIS A 155 3.59 3.99 -1.01
C HIS A 155 4.89 4.79 -1.10
N ARG A 156 5.30 5.31 -2.28
CA ARG A 156 6.52 6.16 -2.40
C ARG A 156 6.44 7.26 -3.47
N PRO A 157 5.60 8.28 -3.24
CA PRO A 157 5.41 9.39 -4.17
C PRO A 157 6.66 10.21 -4.54
N TRP A 158 7.74 10.18 -3.75
CA TRP A 158 8.96 10.96 -3.99
C TRP A 158 9.94 10.30 -4.99
N GLU A 159 9.85 8.98 -5.23
CA GLU A 159 10.59 8.32 -6.31
C GLU A 159 9.91 8.54 -7.67
N ALA A 160 8.59 8.80 -7.66
CA ALA A 160 7.77 9.05 -8.84
C ALA A 160 8.03 10.41 -9.54
N ALA A 161 8.92 11.25 -8.99
CA ALA A 161 9.18 12.59 -9.53
C ALA A 161 10.19 12.62 -10.69
N THR A 162 10.91 11.51 -10.98
CA THR A 162 11.94 11.53 -12.03
C THR A 162 12.11 10.17 -12.70
N LEU A 163 11.69 10.06 -13.97
CA LEU A 163 12.03 8.95 -14.89
C LEU A 163 13.50 9.02 -15.34
N ILE A 164 14.39 9.39 -14.43
CA ILE A 164 15.76 9.80 -14.71
C ILE A 164 16.72 8.88 -13.95
N VAL A 165 17.63 8.24 -14.68
CA VAL A 165 18.75 7.50 -14.09
C VAL A 165 19.99 8.39 -14.12
N PRO A 166 20.43 8.97 -12.99
CA PRO A 166 21.59 9.84 -12.98
C PRO A 166 22.87 9.06 -13.28
N LEU A 167 23.71 9.60 -14.17
CA LEU A 167 25.01 9.02 -14.48
C LEU A 167 26.08 9.49 -13.49
N ASP A 168 27.18 8.74 -13.43
CA ASP A 168 28.34 9.12 -12.62
C ASP A 168 28.90 10.47 -13.09
N ARG A 169 29.40 11.29 -12.16
CA ARG A 169 29.99 12.59 -12.47
C ARG A 169 31.19 12.50 -13.41
N ARG A 170 31.83 11.33 -13.53
CA ARG A 170 32.90 11.05 -14.49
C ARG A 170 32.40 10.91 -15.92
N TRP A 171 31.12 10.58 -16.14
CA TRP A 171 30.59 10.38 -17.49
C TRP A 171 30.65 11.69 -18.27
N ARG A 172 31.20 11.64 -19.48
CA ARG A 172 31.27 12.73 -20.45
C ARG A 172 31.10 12.16 -21.87
N PRO A 173 30.48 12.90 -22.80
CA PRO A 173 30.25 12.40 -24.15
C PRO A 173 31.56 12.13 -24.91
N GLU A 174 32.65 12.79 -24.55
CA GLU A 174 33.98 12.65 -25.18
C GLU A 174 34.75 11.41 -24.70
N LEU A 175 34.28 10.70 -23.67
CA LEU A 175 34.95 9.49 -23.20
C LEU A 175 34.90 8.37 -24.25
N PRO A 176 35.91 7.48 -24.28
CA PRO A 176 35.88 6.27 -25.10
C PRO A 176 34.60 5.47 -24.85
N ALA A 177 34.01 4.91 -25.91
CA ALA A 177 32.71 4.22 -25.85
C ALA A 177 32.66 3.15 -24.75
N GLN A 178 33.73 2.36 -24.59
CA GLN A 178 33.82 1.35 -23.54
C GLN A 178 33.70 1.93 -22.12
N GLN A 179 34.30 3.09 -21.86
CA GLN A 179 34.23 3.75 -20.55
C GLN A 179 32.83 4.36 -20.31
N ARG A 180 32.21 4.93 -21.35
CA ARG A 180 30.83 5.43 -21.26
C ARG A 180 29.85 4.31 -20.91
N LEU A 181 29.91 3.20 -21.66
CA LEU A 181 29.06 2.03 -21.43
C LEU A 181 29.29 1.41 -20.04
N ALA A 182 30.53 1.40 -19.53
CA ALA A 182 30.80 0.93 -18.17
C ALA A 182 30.15 1.81 -17.09
N LEU A 183 30.24 3.14 -17.24
CA LEU A 183 29.62 4.09 -16.30
C LEU A 183 28.09 4.07 -16.39
N GLU A 184 27.53 3.87 -17.58
CA GLU A 184 26.09 3.63 -17.77
C GLU A 184 25.68 2.31 -17.10
N ALA A 185 26.47 1.23 -17.25
CA ALA A 185 26.22 -0.04 -16.58
C ALA A 185 26.19 0.10 -15.05
N GLU A 186 27.12 0.87 -14.47
CA GLU A 186 27.12 1.18 -13.04
C GLU A 186 25.86 1.95 -12.62
N ALA A 187 25.41 2.93 -13.42
CA ALA A 187 24.22 3.71 -13.13
C ALA A 187 22.93 2.87 -13.19
N ILE A 188 22.80 2.02 -14.20
CA ILE A 188 21.68 1.08 -14.37
C ILE A 188 21.69 0.05 -13.22
N ALA A 189 22.85 -0.55 -12.94
CA ALA A 189 23.01 -1.52 -11.85
C ALA A 189 22.77 -0.91 -10.46
N ARG A 190 22.84 0.41 -10.28
CA ARG A 190 22.47 1.07 -9.02
C ARG A 190 20.99 0.96 -8.69
N GLN A 191 20.13 0.70 -9.68
CA GLN A 191 18.68 0.55 -9.51
C GLN A 191 18.24 -0.88 -9.10
N VAL A 192 19.15 -1.70 -8.55
CA VAL A 192 18.93 -3.12 -8.16
C VAL A 192 17.71 -3.40 -7.29
N HIS A 193 17.24 -2.42 -6.50
CA HIS A 193 16.08 -2.63 -5.63
C HIS A 193 14.76 -2.63 -6.40
N ARG A 194 14.74 -2.07 -7.62
CA ARG A 194 13.59 -2.00 -8.52
C ARG A 194 14.07 -2.06 -9.97
N PRO A 195 14.51 -3.22 -10.48
CA PRO A 195 15.03 -3.29 -11.83
C PRO A 195 13.93 -3.54 -12.90
N TRP A 196 12.67 -3.63 -12.47
CA TRP A 196 11.51 -3.73 -13.36
C TRP A 196 10.46 -2.72 -12.91
N TRP A 197 10.16 -1.72 -13.74
CA TRP A 197 9.17 -0.67 -13.51
C TRP A 197 7.91 -0.93 -14.33
N LEU A 198 6.74 -0.85 -13.71
CA LEU A 198 5.45 -1.14 -14.34
C LEU A 198 4.53 0.10 -14.29
N TRP A 199 3.89 0.40 -15.42
CA TRP A 199 2.79 1.37 -15.52
C TRP A 199 1.54 0.66 -15.99
N LEU A 200 0.44 0.84 -15.25
CA LEU A 200 -0.87 0.37 -15.67
C LEU A 200 -1.62 1.49 -16.39
N ALA A 201 -2.22 1.15 -17.52
CA ALA A 201 -3.17 1.95 -18.27
C ALA A 201 -4.54 1.26 -18.31
N ARG A 202 -5.58 2.02 -18.67
CA ARG A 202 -6.91 1.52 -19.00
C ARG A 202 -7.33 2.08 -20.35
N SER A 203 -7.80 1.22 -21.25
CA SER A 203 -8.29 1.61 -22.58
C SER A 203 -9.81 1.53 -22.71
N ALA A 204 -10.49 0.83 -21.80
CA ALA A 204 -11.94 0.84 -21.75
C ALA A 204 -12.42 2.17 -21.13
N ALA A 205 -13.32 2.88 -21.83
CA ALA A 205 -14.16 3.87 -21.17
C ALA A 205 -14.87 3.16 -20.00
N PRO A 206 -14.95 3.78 -18.80
CA PRO A 206 -15.60 3.11 -17.69
C PRO A 206 -17.05 2.80 -18.09
N PRO A 207 -17.61 1.66 -17.62
CA PRO A 207 -18.86 1.13 -18.15
C PRO A 207 -19.97 2.18 -18.20
N ALA A 208 -20.76 2.16 -19.28
CA ALA A 208 -21.79 3.16 -19.61
C ALA A 208 -22.93 3.30 -18.57
N GLU A 209 -22.94 2.49 -17.51
CA GLU A 209 -23.81 2.64 -16.34
C GLU A 209 -23.35 3.75 -15.38
N LEU A 210 -22.19 4.36 -15.63
CA LEU A 210 -21.83 5.59 -14.96
C LEU A 210 -22.60 6.75 -15.61
N PRO A 211 -23.43 7.51 -14.86
CA PRO A 211 -24.14 8.66 -15.42
C PRO A 211 -23.15 9.53 -16.20
N GLU A 212 -23.50 10.04 -17.39
CA GLU A 212 -22.64 10.90 -18.24
C GLU A 212 -21.93 12.03 -17.46
N ALA A 213 -22.53 12.48 -16.35
CA ALA A 213 -21.95 13.44 -15.41
C ALA A 213 -20.67 12.94 -14.69
N ARG A 214 -20.52 11.64 -14.47
CA ARG A 214 -19.34 10.98 -13.86
C ARG A 214 -18.21 10.85 -14.87
N LEU A 215 -18.50 10.51 -16.13
CA LEU A 215 -17.51 10.51 -17.20
C LEU A 215 -16.98 11.93 -17.47
N ARG A 216 -17.86 12.93 -17.59
CA ARG A 216 -17.44 14.34 -17.74
C ARG A 216 -16.63 14.83 -16.54
N ARG A 217 -17.03 14.48 -15.31
CA ARG A 217 -16.24 14.85 -14.11
C ARG A 217 -14.87 14.18 -14.08
N LEU A 218 -14.75 12.91 -14.45
CA LEU A 218 -13.46 12.21 -14.47
C LEU A 218 -12.54 12.81 -15.55
N CYS A 219 -13.07 13.16 -16.72
CA CYS A 219 -12.31 13.84 -17.78
C CYS A 219 -11.94 15.30 -17.42
N GLU A 220 -12.78 16.02 -16.67
CA GLU A 220 -12.46 17.38 -16.17
C GLU A 220 -11.50 17.37 -14.96
N LEU A 221 -11.45 16.29 -14.19
CA LEU A 221 -10.60 16.12 -13.00
C LEU A 221 -9.21 15.57 -13.30
N ALA A 222 -9.01 14.96 -14.47
CA ALA A 222 -7.77 14.24 -14.80
C ALA A 222 -6.54 15.15 -14.95
N ASP A 223 -6.71 16.44 -15.28
CA ASP A 223 -5.58 17.29 -15.70
C ASP A 223 -5.36 18.58 -14.87
N LEU A 224 -6.17 18.91 -13.85
CA LEU A 224 -6.00 20.17 -13.08
C LEU A 224 -5.96 19.97 -11.55
N PRO A 225 -4.84 20.30 -10.87
CA PRO A 225 -4.72 20.25 -9.40
C PRO A 225 -5.84 20.97 -8.64
N GLU A 226 -6.36 22.07 -9.16
CA GLU A 226 -7.44 22.84 -8.52
C GLU A 226 -8.77 22.09 -8.46
N ALA A 227 -9.10 21.32 -9.51
CA ALA A 227 -10.30 20.50 -9.53
C ALA A 227 -10.19 19.37 -8.49
N ARG A 228 -9.00 18.79 -8.34
CA ARG A 228 -8.70 17.80 -7.30
C ARG A 228 -8.77 18.39 -5.89
N LEU A 229 -8.20 19.58 -5.66
CA LEU A 229 -8.32 20.24 -4.37
C LEU A 229 -9.78 20.57 -4.02
N ARG A 230 -10.55 21.11 -4.97
CA ARG A 230 -11.99 21.34 -4.81
C ARG A 230 -12.72 20.07 -4.39
N ARG A 231 -12.40 18.96 -5.04
CA ARG A 231 -12.97 17.66 -4.71
C ARG A 231 -12.62 17.22 -3.28
N LEU A 232 -11.37 17.41 -2.85
CA LEU A 232 -10.97 17.09 -1.48
C LEU A 232 -11.70 17.97 -0.46
N CYS A 233 -11.91 19.25 -0.73
CA CYS A 233 -12.70 20.16 0.11
C CYS A 233 -14.16 19.69 0.23
N GLU A 234 -14.81 19.39 -0.91
CA GLU A 234 -16.19 18.90 -0.92
C GLU A 234 -16.36 17.60 -0.14
N LEU A 235 -15.37 16.71 -0.20
CA LEU A 235 -15.39 15.47 0.56
C LEU A 235 -15.11 15.71 2.06
N ALA A 236 -14.28 16.68 2.44
CA ALA A 236 -14.15 17.10 3.84
C ALA A 236 -15.51 17.55 4.41
N ASP A 237 -16.24 18.39 3.67
CA ASP A 237 -17.57 18.85 4.07
C ASP A 237 -18.59 17.70 4.12
N LEU A 238 -18.52 16.76 3.17
CA LEU A 238 -19.38 15.57 3.13
C LEU A 238 -19.11 14.64 4.33
N LEU A 239 -17.84 14.39 4.66
CA LEU A 239 -17.44 13.50 5.75
C LEU A 239 -17.42 14.19 7.11
N ARG A 240 -17.64 15.51 7.16
CA ARG A 240 -17.50 16.34 8.37
C ARG A 240 -16.10 16.20 8.97
N LEU A 241 -15.07 16.27 8.13
CA LEU A 241 -13.66 16.22 8.51
C LEU A 241 -12.98 17.53 8.13
N ASP A 242 -11.85 17.80 8.76
CA ASP A 242 -10.94 18.84 8.28
C ASP A 242 -10.12 18.30 7.12
N LEU A 243 -10.03 19.05 6.02
CA LEU A 243 -8.94 18.85 5.06
C LEU A 243 -7.78 19.75 5.47
N VAL A 244 -6.64 19.14 5.78
CA VAL A 244 -5.43 19.82 6.24
C VAL A 244 -4.37 19.73 5.15
N ILE A 245 -3.88 20.91 4.74
CA ILE A 245 -2.68 21.06 3.93
C ILE A 245 -1.59 21.60 4.83
N GLU A 246 -0.49 20.88 4.94
CA GLU A 246 0.59 21.21 5.86
C GLU A 246 1.92 21.34 5.11
N ALA A 247 2.67 22.37 5.46
CA ALA A 247 4.07 22.51 5.06
C ALA A 247 4.96 22.51 6.31
N ARG A 248 6.06 21.77 6.27
CA ARG A 248 7.10 21.77 7.32
C ARG A 248 8.46 22.09 6.73
N ARG A 249 9.29 22.77 7.51
CA ARG A 249 10.73 22.89 7.22
C ARG A 249 11.46 21.71 7.86
N PRO A 250 12.03 20.78 7.08
CA PRO A 250 12.98 19.82 7.63
C PRO A 250 14.20 20.56 8.19
N HIS A 251 14.94 19.94 9.12
CA HIS A 251 16.18 20.50 9.65
C HIS A 251 17.21 20.84 8.57
N ARG A 252 17.15 20.17 7.41
CA ARG A 252 17.91 20.47 6.20
C ARG A 252 17.04 20.21 4.97
N GLY A 253 17.05 21.13 4.00
CA GLY A 253 16.37 20.96 2.71
C GLY A 253 15.18 21.89 2.52
N ASN A 254 14.48 21.69 1.41
CA ASN A 254 13.30 22.47 1.04
C ASN A 254 12.10 22.10 1.91
N PRO A 255 11.10 22.99 2.04
CA PRO A 255 9.83 22.67 2.64
C PRO A 255 9.21 21.41 2.04
N THR A 256 8.57 20.63 2.89
CA THR A 256 7.84 19.44 2.47
C THR A 256 6.36 19.62 2.73
N TRP A 257 5.54 19.16 1.78
CA TRP A 257 4.09 19.35 1.77
C TRP A 257 3.35 18.04 1.98
N GLN A 258 2.19 18.12 2.65
CA GLN A 258 1.28 17.00 2.88
C GLN A 258 -0.17 17.47 2.79
N VAL A 259 -1.05 16.62 2.24
CA VAL A 259 -2.50 16.80 2.21
C VAL A 259 -3.15 15.62 2.91
N ARG A 260 -4.06 15.85 3.85
CA ARG A 260 -4.72 14.78 4.63
C ARG A 260 -6.05 15.21 5.24
N TYR A 261 -6.87 14.25 5.63
CA TYR A 261 -8.01 14.49 6.49
C TYR A 261 -7.67 14.30 7.97
N GLU A 262 -8.31 15.10 8.81
CA GLU A 262 -8.24 15.04 10.28
C GLU A 262 -9.63 15.16 10.91
N VAL A 263 -9.79 14.55 12.10
CA VAL A 263 -10.94 14.85 12.95
C VAL A 263 -10.69 16.20 13.63
N PRO A 264 -11.67 17.14 13.64
CA PRO A 264 -11.49 18.43 14.28
C PRO A 264 -10.98 18.35 15.72
N GLY A 265 -9.98 19.17 16.03
CA GLY A 265 -9.30 19.16 17.34
C GLY A 265 -8.28 18.02 17.51
N GLY A 266 -7.98 17.25 16.46
CA GLY A 266 -6.88 16.30 16.45
C GLY A 266 -5.52 16.98 16.58
N GLU A 267 -4.57 16.31 17.23
CA GLU A 267 -3.23 16.85 17.43
C GLU A 267 -2.43 16.89 16.11
N VAL A 268 -1.48 17.83 16.02
CA VAL A 268 -0.56 17.90 14.88
C VAL A 268 0.39 16.70 14.96
N PRO A 269 0.48 15.85 13.92
CA PRO A 269 1.31 14.64 13.96
C PRO A 269 2.77 14.97 14.26
N ALA A 270 3.42 14.21 15.16
CA ALA A 270 4.84 14.41 15.45
C ALA A 270 5.73 14.15 14.22
N GLN A 271 5.34 13.17 13.40
CA GLN A 271 5.99 12.82 12.14
C GLN A 271 4.95 12.79 11.00
N THR A 272 5.42 12.99 9.77
CA THR A 272 4.58 12.95 8.56
C THR A 272 5.03 11.77 7.68
N SER A 273 4.09 10.98 7.17
CA SER A 273 4.38 9.79 6.38
C SER A 273 4.67 10.07 4.89
N ALA A 274 4.26 11.23 4.39
CA ALA A 274 4.46 11.67 3.01
C ALA A 274 5.12 13.05 2.95
N TYR A 275 6.05 13.22 2.00
CA TYR A 275 6.83 14.44 1.80
C TYR A 275 6.82 14.82 0.32
N TRP A 276 5.93 15.73 -0.06
CA TRP A 276 5.89 16.27 -1.42
C TRP A 276 6.76 17.54 -1.54
N PRO A 277 7.41 17.77 -2.69
CA PRO A 277 8.32 18.90 -2.86
C PRO A 277 7.60 20.26 -2.93
N ASP A 278 6.35 20.27 -3.39
CA ASP A 278 5.53 21.48 -3.55
C ASP A 278 4.03 21.14 -3.41
N LEU A 279 3.21 22.19 -3.27
CA LEU A 279 1.77 22.08 -3.07
C LEU A 279 1.04 21.48 -4.27
N ALA A 280 1.41 21.84 -5.50
CA ALA A 280 0.73 21.37 -6.70
C ALA A 280 0.93 19.87 -6.88
N THR A 281 2.16 19.40 -6.70
CA THR A 281 2.50 17.98 -6.69
C THR A 281 1.81 17.26 -5.53
N ALA A 282 1.73 17.86 -4.34
CA ALA A 282 1.04 17.26 -3.20
C ALA A 282 -0.46 17.04 -3.47
N VAL A 283 -1.14 18.03 -4.02
CA VAL A 283 -2.56 17.94 -4.36
C VAL A 283 -2.79 16.96 -5.50
N ALA A 284 -2.00 17.04 -6.57
CA ALA A 284 -2.10 16.14 -7.72
C ALA A 284 -1.83 14.68 -7.34
N GLY A 285 -0.91 14.45 -6.40
CA GLY A 285 -0.48 13.12 -5.98
C GLY A 285 -1.36 12.47 -4.90
N THR A 286 -2.04 13.24 -4.05
CA THR A 286 -2.78 12.69 -2.90
C THR A 286 -4.16 12.20 -3.31
N THR A 287 -4.43 10.90 -3.25
CA THR A 287 -5.78 10.35 -3.48
C THR A 287 -6.66 10.52 -2.25
N VAL A 288 -7.98 10.32 -2.39
CA VAL A 288 -8.91 10.32 -1.25
C VAL A 288 -8.50 9.27 -0.20
N ALA A 289 -8.11 8.07 -0.65
CA ALA A 289 -7.66 7.01 0.24
C ALA A 289 -6.37 7.40 0.98
N ASP A 290 -5.41 8.04 0.30
CA ASP A 290 -4.17 8.50 0.93
C ASP A 290 -4.43 9.61 1.96
N ALA A 291 -5.36 10.52 1.66
CA ALA A 291 -5.76 11.56 2.60
C ALA A 291 -6.44 11.02 3.86
N LEU A 292 -7.22 9.94 3.73
CA LEU A 292 -7.89 9.24 4.84
C LEU A 292 -6.96 8.30 5.61
N TYR A 293 -5.89 7.81 4.98
CA TYR A 293 -4.95 6.86 5.61
C TYR A 293 -4.34 7.44 6.89
N GLY A 294 -4.35 6.65 7.97
CA GLY A 294 -3.85 7.01 9.29
C GLY A 294 -4.76 7.97 10.07
N LEU A 295 -6.02 8.16 9.66
CA LEU A 295 -6.99 9.02 10.35
C LEU A 295 -7.22 8.54 11.80
N GLY A 296 -7.28 7.22 12.03
CA GLY A 296 -7.45 6.61 13.33
C GLY A 296 -6.31 6.91 14.29
N GLU A 297 -5.07 6.73 13.84
CA GLU A 297 -3.87 7.02 14.64
C GLU A 297 -3.78 8.51 15.00
N ARG A 298 -3.94 9.40 14.01
CA ARG A 298 -3.86 10.86 14.23
C ARG A 298 -4.98 11.39 15.10
N GLY A 299 -6.19 10.84 14.96
CA GLY A 299 -7.36 11.27 15.70
C GLY A 299 -7.58 10.54 17.02
N ALA A 300 -6.68 9.65 17.44
CA ALA A 300 -6.84 8.85 18.66
C ALA A 300 -7.04 9.71 19.92
N ALA A 301 -6.35 10.85 20.00
CA ALA A 301 -6.48 11.82 21.09
C ALA A 301 -7.59 12.87 20.86
N ALA A 302 -8.13 12.97 19.64
CA ALA A 302 -9.10 14.00 19.28
C ALA A 302 -10.33 13.95 20.20
N PRO A 303 -10.87 15.11 20.58
CA PRO A 303 -12.07 15.16 21.40
C PRO A 303 -13.27 14.59 20.61
N ALA A 304 -14.12 13.85 21.30
CA ALA A 304 -15.32 13.25 20.72
C ALA A 304 -16.54 14.13 20.98
N TYR A 305 -17.31 14.42 19.94
CA TYR A 305 -18.54 15.19 20.00
C TYR A 305 -19.64 14.47 19.22
N THR A 306 -20.88 14.61 19.66
CA THR A 306 -22.03 14.21 18.85
C THR A 306 -22.10 15.09 17.60
N MET A 307 -22.74 14.61 16.54
CA MET A 307 -22.95 15.41 15.33
C MET A 307 -24.40 15.86 15.25
N LEU A 308 -24.61 17.16 15.05
CA LEU A 308 -25.94 17.73 14.88
C LEU A 308 -26.50 17.38 13.49
N PRO A 309 -27.73 16.84 13.41
CA PRO A 309 -28.38 16.63 12.12
C PRO A 309 -28.64 17.98 11.45
N GLY A 310 -28.18 18.16 10.21
CA GLY A 310 -28.46 19.38 9.42
C GLY A 310 -27.45 20.53 9.54
N GLY A 311 -26.19 20.26 9.92
CA GLY A 311 -25.12 21.26 9.79
C GLY A 311 -25.12 21.94 8.41
N ARG A 312 -24.77 23.24 8.36
CA ARG A 312 -24.94 24.16 7.22
C ARG A 312 -24.99 23.44 5.85
N ARG A 313 -26.09 23.69 5.11
CA ARG A 313 -26.28 23.27 3.71
C ARG A 313 -24.97 23.44 2.94
N ARG A 314 -24.61 22.44 2.11
CA ARG A 314 -23.44 22.42 1.21
C ARG A 314 -23.18 23.85 0.72
N ALA A 315 -22.05 24.43 1.12
CA ALA A 315 -21.67 25.76 0.67
C ALA A 315 -21.68 25.79 -0.87
N ALA A 316 -21.85 26.98 -1.45
CA ALA A 316 -21.58 27.18 -2.87
C ALA A 316 -20.21 26.55 -3.21
N ARG A 317 -20.07 25.99 -4.42
CA ARG A 317 -18.84 25.29 -4.84
C ARG A 317 -17.61 26.06 -4.39
N PRO A 318 -16.65 25.41 -3.70
CA PRO A 318 -15.55 26.14 -3.12
C PRO A 318 -14.70 26.77 -4.22
N VAL A 319 -14.49 28.08 -4.08
CA VAL A 319 -13.53 28.82 -4.91
C VAL A 319 -12.14 28.49 -4.38
N VAL A 320 -11.33 27.86 -5.24
CA VAL A 320 -10.01 27.34 -4.88
C VAL A 320 -8.99 27.96 -5.82
N GLU A 321 -8.06 28.73 -5.26
CA GLU A 321 -6.91 29.31 -5.96
C GLU A 321 -5.63 28.69 -5.36
N LEU A 322 -5.05 27.71 -6.05
CA LEU A 322 -3.98 26.90 -5.49
C LEU A 322 -2.69 27.72 -5.25
N ALA A 323 -2.37 28.63 -6.16
CA ALA A 323 -1.20 29.50 -6.06
C ALA A 323 -1.27 30.38 -4.80
N ARG A 324 -2.41 31.05 -4.60
CA ARG A 324 -2.66 31.91 -3.44
C ARG A 324 -2.60 31.14 -2.12
N LEU A 325 -3.14 29.92 -2.10
CA LEU A 325 -3.05 29.04 -0.94
C LEU A 325 -1.60 28.68 -0.61
N GLY A 326 -0.79 28.41 -1.65
CA GLY A 326 0.65 28.16 -1.52
C GLY A 326 1.42 29.35 -0.96
N GLU A 327 1.15 30.56 -1.45
CA GLU A 327 1.75 31.81 -0.97
C GLU A 327 1.45 32.05 0.51
N LEU A 328 0.19 31.92 0.93
CA LEU A 328 -0.22 32.13 2.32
C LEU A 328 0.47 31.14 3.28
N ILE A 329 0.57 29.87 2.89
CA ILE A 329 1.27 28.86 3.71
C ILE A 329 2.78 29.14 3.74
N ALA A 330 3.37 29.57 2.61
CA ALA A 330 4.79 29.91 2.55
C ALA A 330 5.14 31.12 3.43
N ASP A 331 4.27 32.13 3.49
CA ASP A 331 4.41 33.30 4.36
C ASP A 331 4.36 32.93 5.85
N ASP A 332 3.45 32.04 6.24
CA ASP A 332 3.38 31.52 7.60
C ASP A 332 4.61 30.67 7.94
N LEU A 333 5.06 29.84 7.00
CA LEU A 333 6.25 29.01 7.13
C LEU A 333 7.54 29.84 7.22
N ALA A 334 7.57 31.06 6.69
CA ALA A 334 8.69 31.98 6.85
C ALA A 334 8.97 32.32 8.32
N ARG A 335 7.94 32.22 9.18
CA ARG A 335 7.97 32.68 10.57
C ARG A 335 7.83 31.54 11.60
N ALA A 336 7.73 30.29 11.15
CA ALA A 336 7.44 29.14 11.99
C ALA A 336 8.08 27.84 11.45
N PRO A 337 8.32 26.82 12.28
CA PRO A 337 8.83 25.52 11.82
C PRO A 337 7.84 24.77 10.91
N GLY A 338 6.56 25.14 10.94
CA GLY A 338 5.53 24.61 10.04
C GLY A 338 4.33 25.55 9.92
N ALA A 339 3.46 25.27 8.95
CA ALA A 339 2.22 25.98 8.71
C ALA A 339 1.14 25.03 8.18
N GLN A 340 -0.12 25.32 8.47
CA GLN A 340 -1.29 24.59 7.99
C GLN A 340 -2.30 25.53 7.35
N ALA A 341 -2.94 25.08 6.29
CA ALA A 341 -4.24 25.57 5.88
C ALA A 341 -5.28 24.47 6.10
N ILE A 342 -6.34 24.80 6.81
CA ILE A 342 -7.39 23.87 7.24
C ILE A 342 -8.69 24.30 6.59
N TRP A 343 -9.26 23.44 5.74
CA TRP A 343 -10.61 23.63 5.22
C TRP A 343 -11.61 23.07 6.22
N ARG A 344 -12.51 23.92 6.71
CA ARG A 344 -13.60 23.57 7.63
C ARG A 344 -14.80 24.44 7.34
N ASP A 345 -15.98 23.83 7.26
CA ASP A 345 -17.26 24.53 7.10
C ASP A 345 -17.30 25.49 5.89
N GLY A 346 -16.73 25.05 4.77
CA GLY A 346 -16.72 25.88 3.56
C GLY A 346 -15.69 27.02 3.56
N SER A 347 -14.72 27.05 4.48
CA SER A 347 -13.74 28.13 4.60
C SER A 347 -12.32 27.63 4.93
N TRP A 348 -11.31 28.34 4.43
CA TRP A 348 -9.90 28.09 4.75
C TRP A 348 -9.47 28.86 6.01
N TRP A 349 -8.79 28.16 6.91
CA TRP A 349 -8.19 28.71 8.13
C TRP A 349 -6.67 28.49 8.09
N HIS A 350 -5.91 29.57 8.17
CA HIS A 350 -4.45 29.53 8.12
C HIS A 350 -3.87 29.58 9.52
N VAL A 351 -2.98 28.63 9.82
CA VAL A 351 -2.47 28.41 11.18
C VAL A 351 -0.97 28.14 11.15
N ARG A 352 -0.22 28.96 11.88
CA ARG A 352 1.21 28.72 12.14
C ARG A 352 1.39 27.59 13.14
N LEU A 353 2.40 26.75 12.94
CA LEU A 353 2.77 25.69 13.86
C LEU A 353 3.95 26.12 14.73
N GLY A 354 3.73 26.25 16.03
CA GLY A 354 4.76 26.54 17.02
C GLY A 354 5.35 25.26 17.63
N VAL A 355 6.51 25.38 18.28
CA VAL A 355 7.07 24.29 19.10
C VAL A 355 6.23 24.18 20.38
N GLY A 356 5.52 23.08 20.53
CA GLY A 356 4.69 22.79 21.71
C GLY A 356 5.39 21.96 22.78
N GLY A 357 6.58 21.45 22.50
CA GLY A 357 7.38 20.64 23.40
C GLY A 357 8.29 19.67 22.65
N SER A 358 8.83 18.70 23.36
CA SER A 358 9.55 17.58 22.78
C SER A 358 9.20 16.29 23.51
N THR A 359 9.31 15.17 22.80
CA THR A 359 9.17 13.83 23.38
C THR A 359 10.38 12.98 23.03
N LEU A 360 10.64 11.96 23.84
CA LEU A 360 11.67 10.97 23.56
C LEU A 360 11.02 9.77 22.87
N MET A 361 11.44 9.54 21.63
CA MET A 361 11.18 8.30 20.94
C MET A 361 12.32 7.34 21.24
N LEU A 362 11.98 6.21 21.85
CA LEU A 362 12.90 5.11 22.10
C LEU A 362 12.61 4.01 21.09
N THR A 363 13.63 3.62 20.33
CA THR A 363 13.53 2.56 19.33
C THR A 363 14.61 1.53 19.61
N GLU A 364 14.21 0.31 19.94
CA GLU A 364 15.15 -0.80 20.00
C GLU A 364 15.77 -1.02 18.63
N ARG A 365 17.09 -1.13 18.60
CA ARG A 365 17.87 -1.48 17.41
C ARG A 365 18.11 -2.98 17.43
N ASP A 366 18.30 -3.57 16.26
CA ASP A 366 18.71 -4.96 16.12
C ASP A 366 20.01 -5.30 16.90
N THR A 367 20.82 -4.29 17.25
CA THR A 367 22.01 -4.43 18.09
C THR A 367 21.72 -4.70 19.56
N GLY A 368 20.46 -4.65 20.00
CA GLY A 368 20.06 -4.68 21.41
C GLY A 368 20.21 -3.33 22.12
N GLN A 369 20.76 -2.31 21.45
CA GLN A 369 20.79 -0.94 21.97
C GLN A 369 19.45 -0.23 21.74
N VAL A 370 19.13 0.71 22.62
CA VAL A 370 17.94 1.55 22.51
C VAL A 370 18.33 2.91 21.97
N ALA A 371 17.91 3.19 20.73
CA ALA A 371 18.06 4.50 20.11
C ALA A 371 17.15 5.51 20.80
N ARG A 372 17.71 6.61 21.27
CA ARG A 372 16.96 7.74 21.81
C ARG A 372 16.95 8.87 20.79
N GLN A 373 15.76 9.25 20.34
CA GLN A 373 15.55 10.39 19.47
C GLN A 373 14.61 11.39 20.16
N THR A 374 15.07 12.63 20.35
CA THR A 374 14.19 13.72 20.76
C THR A 374 13.42 14.21 19.54
N VAL A 375 12.09 14.10 19.58
CA VAL A 375 11.20 14.57 18.52
C VAL A 375 10.53 15.86 18.99
N THR A 376 10.65 16.92 18.21
CA THR A 376 9.96 18.18 18.45
C THR A 376 8.47 18.02 18.15
N LEU A 377 7.62 18.33 19.13
CA LEU A 377 6.17 18.32 18.95
C LEU A 377 5.73 19.71 18.49
N LEU A 378 4.97 19.75 17.40
CA LEU A 378 4.39 20.98 16.89
C LEU A 378 2.96 21.13 17.42
N ARG A 379 2.53 22.37 17.62
CA ARG A 379 1.15 22.71 18.01
C ARG A 379 0.66 23.88 17.18
N ARG A 380 -0.65 23.87 16.90
CA ARG A 380 -1.34 25.00 16.26
C ARG A 380 -1.26 26.22 17.18
N ALA A 381 -0.87 27.37 16.64
CA ALA A 381 -0.85 28.62 17.38
C ALA A 381 -2.26 29.09 17.78
N ALA A 382 -3.26 28.73 16.96
CA ALA A 382 -4.68 28.91 17.23
C ALA A 382 -5.45 27.76 16.57
N GLU A 383 -6.46 27.23 17.26
CA GLU A 383 -7.39 26.26 16.66
C GLU A 383 -8.43 27.01 15.82
N PRO A 384 -8.83 26.47 14.65
CA PRO A 384 -9.98 27.00 13.93
C PRO A 384 -11.25 26.90 14.80
N PRO A 385 -12.26 27.75 14.59
CA PRO A 385 -13.51 27.71 15.34
C PRO A 385 -14.17 26.32 15.31
N ALA A 386 -14.92 26.00 16.37
CA ALA A 386 -15.67 24.76 16.44
C ALA A 386 -16.57 24.60 15.19
N PRO A 387 -16.58 23.42 14.54
CA PRO A 387 -17.45 23.19 13.40
C PRO A 387 -18.93 23.38 13.76
N SER A 388 -19.71 23.92 12.84
CA SER A 388 -21.15 24.19 12.97
C SER A 388 -22.01 22.93 13.14
N TRP A 389 -21.49 21.76 12.79
CA TRP A 389 -22.12 20.46 12.98
C TRP A 389 -21.69 19.78 14.29
N GLN A 390 -20.76 20.37 15.05
CA GLN A 390 -20.31 19.84 16.34
C GLN A 390 -21.41 20.02 17.39
N GLY A 391 -21.82 18.92 18.00
CA GLY A 391 -22.79 18.89 19.10
C GLY A 391 -22.13 18.86 20.48
N VAL A 392 -22.75 18.13 21.41
CA VAL A 392 -22.26 18.00 22.79
C VAL A 392 -21.10 17.01 22.88
N PRO A 393 -20.17 17.16 23.85
CA PRO A 393 -19.10 16.19 24.07
C PRO A 393 -19.65 14.77 24.33
N ILE A 394 -19.03 13.75 23.75
CA ILE A 394 -19.35 12.34 24.02
C ILE A 394 -18.59 11.90 25.29
N PRO A 395 -19.29 11.43 26.34
CA PRO A 395 -18.65 10.91 27.54
C PRO A 395 -17.76 9.69 27.24
N TYR A 396 -16.69 9.55 28.00
CA TYR A 396 -15.83 8.36 27.97
C TYR A 396 -15.34 7.98 29.36
N GLU A 397 -15.06 6.69 29.52
CA GLU A 397 -14.36 6.15 30.68
C GLU A 397 -12.90 5.85 30.29
N PRO A 398 -11.92 6.04 31.20
CA PRO A 398 -10.57 5.53 31.00
C PRO A 398 -10.61 4.01 30.77
N CYS A 399 -9.75 3.52 29.87
CA CYS A 399 -9.61 2.07 29.69
C CYS A 399 -9.00 1.44 30.96
N PRO A 400 -9.67 0.49 31.63
CA PRO A 400 -9.17 -0.10 32.87
C PRO A 400 -7.91 -0.94 32.67
N ASP A 401 -7.70 -1.44 31.45
CA ASP A 401 -6.55 -2.27 31.10
C ASP A 401 -5.33 -1.42 30.73
N CYS A 402 -5.48 -0.12 30.49
CA CYS A 402 -4.36 0.72 30.11
C CYS A 402 -3.73 1.42 31.30
N VAL A 403 -2.41 1.51 31.31
CA VAL A 403 -1.69 2.41 32.22
C VAL A 403 -1.73 3.84 31.66
N PRO A 404 -2.29 4.83 32.38
CA PRO A 404 -2.38 6.21 31.91
C PRO A 404 -1.01 6.78 31.49
N GLY A 405 -0.97 7.48 30.34
CA GLY A 405 0.25 8.15 29.86
C GLY A 405 1.35 7.22 29.32
N SER A 406 1.09 5.91 29.19
CA SER A 406 2.05 4.95 28.64
C SER A 406 1.40 4.03 27.61
N ARG A 407 2.19 3.22 26.90
CA ARG A 407 1.68 2.17 25.99
C ARG A 407 1.46 0.82 26.68
N LEU A 408 1.65 0.77 28.00
CA LEU A 408 1.55 -0.46 28.77
C LEU A 408 0.10 -0.80 29.05
N VAL A 409 -0.20 -2.09 29.01
CA VAL A 409 -1.49 -2.63 29.41
C VAL A 409 -1.33 -3.64 30.53
N ALA A 410 -2.38 -3.85 31.31
CA ALA A 410 -2.45 -4.92 32.29
C ALA A 410 -2.11 -6.24 31.60
N CYS A 411 -1.10 -6.91 32.14
CA CYS A 411 -0.66 -8.18 31.59
C CYS A 411 -1.74 -9.24 31.82
N TYR A 412 -1.83 -10.22 30.92
CA TYR A 412 -2.79 -11.31 31.04
C TYR A 412 -2.69 -12.06 32.39
N CYS A 413 -1.51 -12.12 33.01
CA CYS A 413 -1.33 -12.71 34.35
C CYS A 413 -2.10 -11.99 35.48
N ARG A 414 -2.76 -10.86 35.19
CA ARG A 414 -3.57 -10.08 36.13
C ARG A 414 -5.04 -10.02 35.77
N VAL A 415 -5.51 -10.85 34.82
CA VAL A 415 -6.90 -10.79 34.32
C VAL A 415 -7.96 -10.91 35.43
N ASP A 416 -7.66 -11.64 36.51
CA ASP A 416 -8.56 -11.79 37.67
C ASP A 416 -8.39 -10.69 38.75
N GLY A 417 -7.64 -9.62 38.45
CA GLY A 417 -7.35 -8.55 39.40
C GLY A 417 -6.34 -8.91 40.49
N GLY A 418 -5.75 -10.11 40.42
CA GLY A 418 -4.73 -10.60 41.34
C GLY A 418 -3.36 -9.91 41.21
N PRO A 419 -2.43 -10.20 42.14
CA PRO A 419 -1.05 -9.75 42.04
C PRO A 419 -0.38 -10.33 40.78
N ALA A 420 0.58 -9.59 40.22
CA ALA A 420 1.34 -10.07 39.06
C ALA A 420 2.14 -11.34 39.41
N GLU A 421 2.13 -12.32 38.52
CA GLU A 421 2.95 -13.52 38.68
C GLU A 421 4.45 -13.16 38.59
N PRO A 422 5.27 -13.39 39.63
CA PRO A 422 6.68 -12.96 39.68
C PRO A 422 7.57 -13.49 38.55
N GLY A 423 7.17 -14.59 37.89
CA GLY A 423 7.88 -15.21 36.77
C GLY A 423 7.17 -15.11 35.42
N CYS A 424 6.17 -14.22 35.28
CA CYS A 424 5.41 -14.10 34.05
C CYS A 424 6.33 -13.79 32.86
N ARG A 425 6.31 -14.63 31.82
CA ARG A 425 7.17 -14.47 30.64
C ARG A 425 6.85 -13.22 29.81
N LEU A 426 5.64 -12.68 29.95
CA LEU A 426 5.17 -11.52 29.21
C LEU A 426 5.56 -10.19 29.87
N CYS A 427 5.35 -10.09 31.19
CA CYS A 427 5.62 -8.84 31.92
C CYS A 427 6.82 -8.89 32.87
N GLY A 428 7.49 -10.04 33.02
CA GLY A 428 8.61 -10.22 33.96
C GLY A 428 8.23 -9.95 35.42
N GLY A 429 6.96 -10.14 35.79
CA GLY A 429 6.44 -9.83 37.13
C GLY A 429 6.02 -8.37 37.34
N ALA A 430 6.16 -7.48 36.35
CA ALA A 430 5.73 -6.08 36.44
C ALA A 430 4.20 -5.90 36.39
N GLY A 431 3.47 -6.95 36.00
CA GLY A 431 2.01 -6.92 35.88
C GLY A 431 1.49 -6.12 34.69
N HIS A 432 2.37 -5.56 33.87
CA HIS A 432 2.01 -4.81 32.68
C HIS A 432 2.96 -5.15 31.55
N GLU A 433 2.44 -5.22 30.35
CA GLU A 433 3.21 -5.54 29.15
C GLU A 433 2.95 -4.51 28.05
N PRO A 434 3.94 -4.22 27.19
CA PRO A 434 3.70 -3.49 25.96
C PRO A 434 2.99 -4.42 24.98
N VAL A 435 1.85 -3.99 24.43
CA VAL A 435 1.16 -4.74 23.37
C VAL A 435 1.38 -4.06 22.02
N PRO A 436 2.05 -4.73 21.06
CA PRO A 436 2.14 -4.26 19.68
C PRO A 436 0.74 -4.07 19.09
N GLY A 437 0.44 -2.89 18.55
CA GLY A 437 -0.91 -2.54 18.05
C GLY A 437 -1.85 -1.95 19.10
N GLY A 438 -1.39 -1.80 20.35
CA GLY A 438 -2.13 -1.16 21.44
C GLY A 438 -3.06 -2.10 22.21
N CYS A 439 -3.72 -1.56 23.23
CA CYS A 439 -4.64 -2.34 24.08
C CYS A 439 -5.74 -3.04 23.27
N PRO A 440 -6.00 -4.35 23.44
CA PRO A 440 -7.06 -5.03 22.71
C PRO A 440 -8.46 -4.42 22.90
N ARG A 441 -8.71 -3.81 24.07
CA ARG A 441 -10.02 -3.27 24.44
C ARG A 441 -10.29 -1.85 23.95
N CYS A 442 -9.29 -0.97 23.97
CA CYS A 442 -9.43 0.42 23.53
C CYS A 442 -8.61 0.75 22.27
N ARG A 443 -7.87 -0.22 21.74
CA ARG A 443 -6.96 -0.09 20.58
C ARG A 443 -6.01 1.10 20.68
N GLY A 444 -5.48 1.33 21.89
CA GLY A 444 -4.53 2.41 22.17
C GLY A 444 -5.13 3.81 22.37
N SER A 445 -6.46 4.00 22.32
CA SER A 445 -7.06 5.32 22.60
C SER A 445 -7.05 5.72 24.07
N HIS A 446 -6.81 4.77 24.99
CA HIS A 446 -7.00 4.90 26.44
C HIS A 446 -8.42 5.28 26.89
N ARG A 447 -9.40 5.30 25.96
CA ARG A 447 -10.76 5.79 26.19
C ARG A 447 -11.79 4.80 25.69
N ARG A 448 -12.86 4.59 26.46
CA ARG A 448 -14.05 3.84 26.08
C ARG A 448 -15.22 4.82 25.98
N TYR A 449 -15.57 5.18 24.75
CA TYR A 449 -16.64 6.15 24.49
C TYR A 449 -18.01 5.52 24.72
N ALA A 450 -18.93 6.30 25.28
CA ALA A 450 -20.30 5.88 25.56
C ALA A 450 -21.21 5.91 24.32
N ALA A 451 -20.77 6.58 23.25
CA ALA A 451 -21.49 6.69 21.98
C ALA A 451 -20.50 6.61 20.81
N LEU A 452 -21.02 6.29 19.63
CA LEU A 452 -20.25 6.24 18.38
C LEU A 452 -21.01 6.98 17.29
N THR A 453 -20.33 7.85 16.56
CA THR A 453 -20.87 8.38 15.31
C THR A 453 -20.40 7.50 14.16
N VAL A 454 -21.34 6.93 13.42
CA VAL A 454 -21.08 6.16 12.21
C VAL A 454 -21.40 7.01 11.00
N THR A 455 -20.45 7.12 10.08
CA THR A 455 -20.65 7.73 8.76
C THR A 455 -20.55 6.62 7.71
N VAL A 456 -21.63 6.35 6.97
CA VAL A 456 -21.58 5.49 5.78
C VAL A 456 -21.57 6.38 4.54
N THR A 457 -20.66 6.15 3.60
CA THR A 457 -20.45 7.05 2.45
C THR A 457 -20.04 6.32 1.19
N ASP A 458 -20.43 6.85 0.03
CA ASP A 458 -19.91 6.42 -1.28
C ASP A 458 -18.58 7.10 -1.65
N LEU A 459 -18.07 8.00 -0.79
CA LEU A 459 -16.97 8.94 -1.04
C LEU A 459 -17.21 9.87 -2.23
N GLU A 460 -18.44 9.93 -2.71
CA GLU A 460 -18.85 10.66 -3.90
C GLU A 460 -19.74 11.84 -3.62
N GLN A 461 -20.99 11.58 -3.30
CA GLN A 461 -21.98 12.63 -3.11
C GLN A 461 -22.82 12.38 -1.86
N ARG A 462 -22.77 11.17 -1.31
CA ARG A 462 -23.62 10.74 -0.21
C ARG A 462 -22.78 10.33 0.98
N ALA A 463 -23.17 10.87 2.12
CA ALA A 463 -22.75 10.40 3.42
C ALA A 463 -23.95 10.45 4.34
N GLU A 464 -24.18 9.36 5.06
CA GLU A 464 -25.19 9.25 6.10
C GLU A 464 -24.50 9.16 7.44
N HIS A 465 -24.91 10.03 8.35
CA HIS A 465 -24.33 10.14 9.67
C HIS A 465 -25.35 9.70 10.70
N GLN A 466 -25.02 8.65 11.44
CA GLN A 466 -25.87 8.10 12.48
C GLN A 466 -25.13 8.12 13.81
N LEU A 467 -25.77 8.66 14.84
CA LEU A 467 -25.29 8.54 16.21
C LEU A 467 -25.83 7.25 16.82
N TRP A 468 -24.94 6.36 17.22
CA TRP A 468 -25.27 5.17 18.00
C TRP A 468 -25.20 5.52 19.49
N LEU A 469 -26.38 5.55 20.11
CA LEU A 469 -26.56 5.70 21.55
C LEU A 469 -27.10 4.39 22.11
N PRO A 470 -26.35 3.68 22.98
CA PRO A 470 -26.84 2.45 23.57
C PRO A 470 -28.07 2.74 24.42
N GLY A 471 -29.15 1.97 24.22
CA GLY A 471 -30.31 1.98 25.10
C GLY A 471 -30.17 0.96 26.22
N ASP A 472 -31.10 1.03 27.18
CA ASP A 472 -31.31 -0.02 28.17
C ASP A 472 -32.03 -1.19 27.49
N GLY A 473 -31.28 -2.24 27.17
CA GLY A 473 -31.78 -3.44 26.50
C GLY A 473 -31.81 -4.63 27.45
N PRO A 474 -32.65 -5.65 27.18
CA PRO A 474 -32.63 -6.88 27.95
C PRO A 474 -31.26 -7.56 27.85
N GLU A 475 -30.93 -8.40 28.83
CA GLU A 475 -29.79 -9.30 28.74
C GLU A 475 -29.97 -10.25 27.55
N VAL A 476 -28.92 -10.42 26.76
CA VAL A 476 -28.92 -11.31 25.60
C VAL A 476 -27.73 -12.26 25.65
N GLY A 477 -27.90 -13.43 25.06
CA GLY A 477 -26.82 -14.40 24.90
C GLY A 477 -25.76 -13.96 23.87
N PRO A 478 -24.63 -14.68 23.80
CA PRO A 478 -23.71 -14.54 22.68
C PRO A 478 -24.43 -14.85 21.35
N ASP A 479 -23.91 -14.31 20.26
CA ASP A 479 -24.46 -14.44 18.90
C ASP A 479 -25.83 -13.77 18.69
N HIS A 480 -26.32 -13.00 19.67
CA HIS A 480 -27.48 -12.15 19.48
C HIS A 480 -27.17 -11.04 18.46
N ARG A 481 -28.08 -10.84 17.51
CA ARG A 481 -27.99 -9.76 16.52
C ARG A 481 -28.80 -8.56 17.00
N LEU A 482 -28.13 -7.43 17.13
CA LEU A 482 -28.76 -6.16 17.48
C LEU A 482 -29.73 -5.67 16.38
N ASP A 483 -30.54 -4.68 16.74
CA ASP A 483 -31.49 -4.05 15.82
C ASP A 483 -30.79 -3.36 14.65
N ARG A 484 -31.56 -3.13 13.57
CA ARG A 484 -31.11 -2.54 12.30
C ARG A 484 -30.14 -1.34 12.45
N PRO A 485 -30.33 -0.37 13.36
CA PRO A 485 -29.40 0.76 13.51
C PRO A 485 -27.95 0.34 13.73
N TYR A 486 -27.69 -0.79 14.39
CA TYR A 486 -26.35 -1.29 14.73
C TYR A 486 -25.79 -2.29 13.71
N ARG A 487 -26.55 -2.58 12.65
CA ARG A 487 -26.18 -3.55 11.61
C ARG A 487 -25.81 -2.82 10.33
N LEU A 488 -24.51 -2.67 10.09
CA LEU A 488 -24.02 -2.01 8.88
C LEU A 488 -24.38 -2.78 7.61
N ALA A 489 -24.54 -4.10 7.68
CA ALA A 489 -25.05 -4.91 6.58
C ALA A 489 -26.39 -4.39 6.02
N ASP A 490 -27.31 -3.98 6.89
CA ASP A 490 -28.61 -3.47 6.47
C ASP A 490 -28.50 -2.11 5.76
N GLN A 491 -27.47 -1.32 6.10
CA GLN A 491 -27.19 -0.01 5.48
C GLN A 491 -26.49 -0.15 4.11
N ALA A 492 -25.84 -1.28 3.84
CA ALA A 492 -25.20 -1.54 2.54
C ALA A 492 -26.20 -1.47 1.38
N ALA A 493 -27.40 -2.05 1.58
CA ALA A 493 -28.48 -2.05 0.61
C ALA A 493 -28.98 -0.63 0.30
N ASP A 494 -29.00 0.26 1.29
CA ASP A 494 -29.39 1.66 1.10
C ASP A 494 -28.41 2.42 0.18
N PHE A 495 -27.17 1.94 0.06
CA PHE A 495 -26.14 2.42 -0.88
C PHE A 495 -26.02 1.58 -2.17
N GLY A 496 -26.84 0.54 -2.33
CA GLY A 496 -26.81 -0.34 -3.51
C GLY A 496 -25.57 -1.22 -3.60
N VAL A 497 -24.92 -1.53 -2.47
CA VAL A 497 -23.72 -2.39 -2.41
C VAL A 497 -23.95 -3.62 -1.53
N ARG A 498 -23.08 -4.62 -1.65
CA ARG A 498 -23.13 -5.80 -0.78
C ARG A 498 -22.55 -5.48 0.61
N PRO A 499 -23.02 -6.11 1.69
CA PRO A 499 -22.41 -5.95 3.02
C PRO A 499 -20.90 -6.21 3.04
N GLU A 500 -20.41 -7.13 2.20
CA GLU A 500 -19.00 -7.47 2.08
C GLU A 500 -18.15 -6.41 1.37
N ASP A 501 -18.79 -5.47 0.64
CA ASP A 501 -18.12 -4.33 0.01
C ASP A 501 -17.92 -3.15 0.99
N LEU A 502 -18.46 -3.25 2.22
CA LEU A 502 -18.24 -2.26 3.26
C LEU A 502 -16.82 -2.36 3.82
N THR A 503 -16.11 -1.23 3.80
CA THR A 503 -14.74 -1.13 4.30
C THR A 503 -14.56 0.07 5.21
N GLU A 504 -13.58 0.02 6.12
CA GLU A 504 -13.17 1.20 6.87
C GLU A 504 -12.48 2.20 5.95
N ALA A 505 -12.86 3.47 6.05
CA ALA A 505 -12.28 4.54 5.25
C ALA A 505 -10.77 4.73 5.52
N ASP A 506 -10.34 4.42 6.74
CA ASP A 506 -8.92 4.39 7.11
C ASP A 506 -8.30 3.05 6.71
N GLY A 507 -7.39 3.08 5.72
CA GLY A 507 -6.65 1.89 5.28
C GLY A 507 -7.44 0.88 4.46
N GLY A 508 -8.75 1.06 4.25
CA GLY A 508 -9.57 0.21 3.38
C GLY A 508 -9.75 -1.21 3.91
N GLN A 509 -9.69 -1.40 5.24
CA GLN A 509 -9.81 -2.73 5.84
C GLN A 509 -11.26 -3.23 5.82
N PRO A 510 -11.50 -4.54 5.62
CA PRO A 510 -12.83 -5.10 5.75
C PRO A 510 -13.38 -4.92 7.18
N LEU A 511 -14.69 -4.68 7.30
CA LEU A 511 -15.34 -4.66 8.61
C LEU A 511 -15.31 -6.06 9.24
N THR A 512 -15.17 -6.12 10.56
CA THR A 512 -15.32 -7.39 11.27
C THR A 512 -16.75 -7.91 11.15
N PHE A 513 -16.91 -9.23 11.13
CA PHE A 513 -18.24 -9.87 11.06
C PHE A 513 -19.19 -9.32 12.13
N GLY A 514 -18.72 -9.19 13.37
CA GLY A 514 -19.53 -8.66 14.47
C GLY A 514 -19.99 -7.22 14.25
N LEU A 515 -19.12 -6.34 13.74
CA LEU A 515 -19.49 -4.95 13.47
C LEU A 515 -20.44 -4.83 12.27
N ARG A 516 -20.26 -5.68 11.25
CA ARG A 516 -21.12 -5.71 10.06
C ARG A 516 -22.54 -6.21 10.38
N GLU A 517 -22.64 -7.31 11.11
CA GLU A 517 -23.92 -7.98 11.42
C GLU A 517 -24.58 -7.48 12.72
N GLY A 518 -23.93 -6.58 13.46
CA GLY A 518 -24.39 -6.15 14.79
C GLY A 518 -24.39 -7.30 15.81
N LEU A 519 -23.42 -8.20 15.75
CA LEU A 519 -23.36 -9.41 16.58
C LEU A 519 -22.74 -9.13 17.96
N VAL A 520 -23.42 -9.59 19.01
CA VAL A 520 -22.92 -9.58 20.38
C VAL A 520 -21.99 -10.79 20.59
N LEU A 521 -20.67 -10.55 20.66
CA LEU A 521 -19.67 -11.61 20.79
C LEU A 521 -19.56 -12.18 22.22
N ALA A 522 -20.00 -11.42 23.22
CA ALA A 522 -20.01 -11.85 24.61
C ALA A 522 -21.34 -11.42 25.25
N GLY A 523 -22.15 -12.41 25.65
CA GLY A 523 -23.45 -12.18 26.28
C GLY A 523 -23.36 -11.48 27.64
N GLY A 524 -24.52 -11.17 28.21
CA GLY A 524 -24.65 -10.53 29.52
C GLY A 524 -25.39 -9.19 29.47
N PRO A 525 -25.41 -8.43 30.58
CA PRO A 525 -26.14 -7.17 30.67
C PRO A 525 -25.55 -6.10 29.76
N ASP A 526 -26.41 -5.19 29.31
CA ASP A 526 -26.12 -4.04 28.45
C ASP A 526 -25.37 -4.38 27.15
N PRO A 527 -25.88 -5.30 26.32
CA PRO A 527 -25.20 -5.74 25.10
C PRO A 527 -24.94 -4.59 24.12
N GLN A 528 -25.88 -3.65 23.99
CA GLN A 528 -25.71 -2.47 23.14
C GLN A 528 -24.58 -1.57 23.63
N ARG A 529 -24.48 -1.32 24.94
CA ARG A 529 -23.39 -0.51 25.53
C ARG A 529 -22.04 -1.16 25.28
N ARG A 530 -21.93 -2.48 25.47
CA ARG A 530 -20.70 -3.23 25.19
C ARG A 530 -20.33 -3.20 23.72
N PHE A 531 -21.31 -3.39 22.84
CA PHE A 531 -21.12 -3.34 21.39
C PHE A 531 -20.64 -1.97 20.93
N VAL A 532 -21.33 -0.88 21.32
CA VAL A 532 -20.95 0.49 20.96
C VAL A 532 -19.56 0.85 21.50
N ALA A 533 -19.27 0.51 22.76
CA ALA A 533 -17.94 0.75 23.34
C ALA A 533 -16.84 -0.02 22.60
N SER A 534 -17.10 -1.25 22.16
CA SER A 534 -16.17 -2.04 21.36
C SER A 534 -16.02 -1.48 19.95
N ALA A 535 -17.09 -1.01 19.32
CA ALA A 535 -17.07 -0.42 17.99
C ALA A 535 -16.34 0.94 17.97
N ALA A 536 -16.47 1.72 19.06
CA ALA A 536 -15.80 3.00 19.27
C ALA A 536 -14.33 2.88 19.71
N ALA A 537 -13.87 1.68 20.10
CA ALA A 537 -12.50 1.45 20.54
C ALA A 537 -11.48 1.84 19.46
N GLY A 538 -10.50 2.67 19.82
CA GLY A 538 -9.48 3.18 18.90
C GLY A 538 -9.98 4.13 17.83
N ARG A 539 -11.26 4.50 17.83
CA ARG A 539 -11.84 5.35 16.78
C ARG A 539 -11.52 6.82 17.02
N PRO A 540 -11.11 7.54 15.97
CA PRO A 540 -10.72 8.94 16.11
C PRO A 540 -11.95 9.79 16.44
N GLY A 541 -11.92 10.49 17.59
CA GLY A 541 -13.06 11.27 18.08
C GLY A 541 -14.38 10.50 18.23
N ALA A 542 -14.33 9.19 18.52
CA ALA A 542 -15.49 8.30 18.53
C ALA A 542 -16.27 8.27 17.20
N ARG A 543 -15.54 8.23 16.08
CA ARG A 543 -16.11 8.19 14.72
C ARG A 543 -15.65 6.98 13.93
N LEU A 544 -16.61 6.24 13.39
CA LEU A 544 -16.38 5.18 12.41
C LEU A 544 -16.83 5.69 11.04
N ILE A 545 -15.93 5.73 10.06
CA ILE A 545 -16.26 6.10 8.68
C ILE A 545 -16.15 4.83 7.83
N VAL A 546 -17.26 4.46 7.22
CA VAL A 546 -17.44 3.26 6.41
C VAL A 546 -17.66 3.66 4.96
N VAL A 547 -16.87 3.10 4.07
CA VAL A 547 -17.01 3.26 2.63
C VAL A 547 -17.94 2.16 2.11
N ALA A 548 -19.05 2.57 1.49
CA ALA A 548 -20.03 1.72 0.83
C ALA A 548 -19.88 1.89 -0.69
N ARG A 549 -18.85 1.26 -1.24
CA ARG A 549 -18.57 1.30 -2.68
C ARG A 549 -18.03 -0.06 -3.12
N ARG A 550 -18.60 -0.60 -4.19
CA ARG A 550 -18.02 -1.77 -4.86
C ARG A 550 -16.59 -1.44 -5.32
N PRO A 551 -15.58 -2.28 -5.02
CA PRO A 551 -14.22 -2.03 -5.48
C PRO A 551 -14.18 -1.81 -7.00
N ASP A 552 -13.57 -0.69 -7.42
CA ASP A 552 -13.42 -0.33 -8.82
C ASP A 552 -12.19 -1.03 -9.42
N VAL A 553 -12.36 -2.32 -9.67
CA VAL A 553 -11.30 -3.22 -10.12
C VAL A 553 -11.76 -3.96 -11.37
N PRO A 554 -10.83 -4.35 -12.25
CA PRO A 554 -11.16 -5.23 -13.37
C PRO A 554 -11.69 -6.59 -12.85
N PRO A 555 -12.47 -7.31 -13.67
CA PRO A 555 -12.83 -8.69 -13.36
C PRO A 555 -11.59 -9.59 -13.30
N LEU A 556 -11.70 -10.74 -12.64
CA LEU A 556 -10.59 -11.69 -12.48
C LEU A 556 -10.04 -12.16 -13.83
N THR A 557 -10.88 -12.28 -14.86
CA THR A 557 -10.47 -12.59 -16.24
C THR A 557 -9.47 -11.60 -16.81
N ASP A 558 -9.67 -10.31 -16.55
CA ASP A 558 -8.80 -9.24 -17.04
C ASP A 558 -7.49 -9.21 -16.25
N LEU A 559 -7.53 -9.47 -14.94
CA LEU A 559 -6.31 -9.68 -14.16
C LEU A 559 -5.49 -10.90 -14.63
N VAL A 560 -6.15 -12.02 -14.97
CA VAL A 560 -5.48 -13.20 -15.55
C VAL A 560 -4.84 -12.87 -16.89
N ARG A 561 -5.51 -12.09 -17.75
CA ARG A 561 -4.91 -11.61 -19.01
C ARG A 561 -3.69 -10.74 -18.76
N LEU A 562 -3.78 -9.79 -17.82
CA LEU A 562 -2.65 -8.97 -17.42
C LEU A 562 -1.48 -9.83 -16.93
N ALA A 563 -1.75 -10.80 -16.06
CA ALA A 563 -0.73 -11.72 -15.56
C ALA A 563 -0.03 -12.44 -16.73
N HIS A 564 -0.79 -13.02 -17.66
CA HIS A 564 -0.23 -13.67 -18.84
C HIS A 564 0.58 -12.71 -19.73
N GLY A 565 0.09 -11.48 -19.93
CA GLY A 565 0.79 -10.43 -20.67
C GLY A 565 2.14 -10.09 -20.05
N LEU A 566 2.19 -10.01 -18.72
CA LEU A 566 3.42 -9.79 -17.93
C LEU A 566 4.30 -11.04 -17.82
N SER A 567 3.92 -12.17 -18.43
CA SER A 567 4.59 -13.47 -18.26
C SER A 567 4.61 -13.96 -16.80
N LEU A 568 3.51 -13.71 -16.09
CA LEU A 568 3.23 -14.16 -14.73
C LEU A 568 2.01 -15.11 -14.73
N SER A 569 1.84 -15.80 -13.62
CA SER A 569 0.65 -16.56 -13.26
C SER A 569 -0.19 -15.78 -12.25
N ALA A 570 -1.51 -15.92 -12.34
CA ALA A 570 -2.44 -15.46 -11.30
C ALA A 570 -2.68 -16.59 -10.30
N LEU A 571 -2.47 -16.31 -9.01
CA LEU A 571 -2.75 -17.24 -7.92
C LEU A 571 -3.97 -16.75 -7.16
N VAL A 572 -5.01 -17.59 -7.09
CA VAL A 572 -6.29 -17.26 -6.46
C VAL A 572 -6.55 -18.25 -5.34
N GLY A 573 -6.49 -17.78 -4.11
CA GLY A 573 -6.85 -18.53 -2.91
C GLY A 573 -8.28 -18.24 -2.50
N VAL A 574 -9.03 -19.28 -2.15
CA VAL A 574 -10.40 -19.19 -1.66
C VAL A 574 -10.63 -20.15 -0.49
N CYS A 575 -11.41 -19.72 0.50
CA CYS A 575 -11.89 -20.56 1.59
C CYS A 575 -13.39 -20.34 1.75
N ASP A 576 -14.16 -21.42 1.76
CA ASP A 576 -15.60 -21.37 2.05
C ASP A 576 -15.87 -21.72 3.52
N ASP A 577 -16.04 -20.70 4.34
CA ASP A 577 -16.37 -20.83 5.76
C ASP A 577 -17.87 -20.59 6.02
N ARG A 578 -18.72 -20.65 5.00
CA ARG A 578 -20.19 -20.58 5.17
C ARG A 578 -20.72 -21.65 6.14
N PRO A 579 -20.20 -22.90 6.17
CA PRO A 579 -20.61 -23.88 7.19
C PRO A 579 -20.31 -23.45 8.63
N ALA A 580 -19.31 -22.57 8.84
CA ALA A 580 -18.99 -21.97 10.12
C ALA A 580 -19.65 -20.59 10.33
N GLY A 581 -20.51 -20.15 9.40
CA GLY A 581 -21.21 -18.87 9.46
C GLY A 581 -20.38 -17.63 9.05
N LEU A 582 -19.14 -17.80 8.58
CA LEU A 582 -18.20 -16.70 8.35
C LEU A 582 -18.11 -16.23 6.89
N GLY A 583 -18.71 -16.96 5.94
CA GLY A 583 -18.78 -16.58 4.53
C GLY A 583 -17.58 -17.05 3.69
N LEU A 584 -17.42 -16.46 2.50
CA LEU A 584 -16.28 -16.73 1.62
C LEU A 584 -15.11 -15.78 1.96
N ARG A 585 -13.89 -16.30 1.90
CA ARG A 585 -12.66 -15.51 1.97
C ARG A 585 -11.80 -15.73 0.73
N TRP A 586 -11.19 -14.66 0.26
CA TRP A 586 -10.41 -14.59 -0.97
C TRP A 586 -9.02 -14.00 -0.72
N VAL A 587 -8.07 -14.41 -1.55
CA VAL A 587 -6.79 -13.75 -1.77
C VAL A 587 -6.41 -13.91 -3.24
N VAL A 588 -5.82 -12.88 -3.81
CA VAL A 588 -5.33 -12.88 -5.18
C VAL A 588 -3.90 -12.33 -5.17
N SER A 589 -3.01 -12.97 -5.90
CA SER A 589 -1.61 -12.55 -6.04
C SER A 589 -1.11 -12.90 -7.43
N LEU A 590 -0.11 -12.16 -7.91
CA LEU A 590 0.62 -12.51 -9.13
C LEU A 590 2.01 -13.05 -8.76
N GLY A 591 2.51 -13.97 -9.57
CA GLY A 591 3.79 -14.60 -9.34
C GLY A 591 4.36 -15.27 -10.58
N ARG A 592 5.58 -15.77 -10.47
CA ARG A 592 6.15 -16.63 -11.51
C ARG A 592 5.38 -17.93 -11.61
N ASP A 593 5.37 -18.51 -12.80
CA ASP A 593 4.85 -19.86 -13.01
C ASP A 593 5.55 -20.85 -12.06
N GLY A 594 4.76 -21.66 -11.35
CA GLY A 594 5.22 -22.61 -10.35
C GLY A 594 5.52 -22.01 -8.98
N LEU A 595 5.07 -20.77 -8.68
CA LEU A 595 5.16 -20.20 -7.35
C LEU A 595 4.46 -21.10 -6.33
N ALA A 596 5.15 -21.41 -5.24
CA ALA A 596 4.62 -22.25 -4.16
C ALA A 596 3.38 -21.58 -3.50
N PRO A 597 2.28 -22.32 -3.25
CA PRO A 597 1.03 -21.76 -2.74
C PRO A 597 1.16 -21.12 -1.35
N GLU A 598 2.15 -21.52 -0.54
CA GLU A 598 2.46 -20.90 0.76
C GLU A 598 2.79 -19.41 0.66
N ARG A 599 3.24 -18.93 -0.51
CA ARG A 599 3.60 -17.53 -0.73
C ARG A 599 2.40 -16.62 -1.03
N VAL A 600 1.21 -17.17 -1.28
CA VAL A 600 0.00 -16.40 -1.64
C VAL A 600 -0.64 -15.73 -0.42
N GLY A 601 -0.19 -16.05 0.81
CA GLY A 601 -0.84 -15.58 2.02
C GLY A 601 -2.22 -16.22 2.21
N ARG A 602 -2.82 -16.06 3.39
CA ARG A 602 -4.15 -16.64 3.66
C ARG A 602 -5.28 -15.79 3.08
N PRO A 603 -6.37 -16.41 2.57
CA PRO A 603 -7.59 -15.71 2.20
C PRO A 603 -8.14 -14.88 3.37
N HIS A 604 -8.34 -13.59 3.15
CA HIS A 604 -8.81 -12.68 4.19
C HIS A 604 -9.74 -11.58 3.66
N GLN A 605 -9.83 -11.42 2.34
CA GLN A 605 -10.74 -10.47 1.70
C GLN A 605 -12.11 -11.13 1.53
N LEU A 606 -13.19 -10.38 1.70
CA LEU A 606 -14.55 -10.96 1.71
C LEU A 606 -15.15 -11.14 0.31
N THR A 607 -14.59 -10.46 -0.68
CA THR A 607 -15.01 -10.56 -2.09
C THR A 607 -13.79 -10.74 -2.99
N VAL A 608 -14.00 -11.36 -4.16
CA VAL A 608 -12.95 -11.47 -5.17
C VAL A 608 -12.49 -10.10 -5.65
N GLU A 609 -13.40 -9.12 -5.75
CA GLU A 609 -13.07 -7.76 -6.14
C GLU A 609 -12.18 -7.06 -5.10
N ALA A 610 -12.44 -7.26 -3.80
CA ALA A 610 -11.56 -6.75 -2.75
C ALA A 610 -10.17 -7.41 -2.79
N ALA A 611 -10.11 -8.72 -3.10
CA ALA A 611 -8.85 -9.45 -3.28
C ALA A 611 -8.05 -8.96 -4.49
N ILE A 612 -8.70 -8.71 -5.64
CA ILE A 612 -8.07 -8.11 -6.81
C ILE A 612 -7.57 -6.69 -6.47
N GLY A 613 -8.37 -5.89 -5.79
CA GLY A 613 -7.99 -4.55 -5.35
C GLY A 613 -6.77 -4.57 -4.42
N HIS A 614 -6.67 -5.56 -3.54
CA HIS A 614 -5.49 -5.78 -2.72
C HIS A 614 -4.28 -6.18 -3.57
N CYS A 615 -4.43 -7.15 -4.48
CA CYS A 615 -3.37 -7.57 -5.40
C CYS A 615 -2.80 -6.39 -6.21
N LEU A 616 -3.66 -5.53 -6.77
CA LEU A 616 -3.24 -4.39 -7.57
C LEU A 616 -2.50 -3.33 -6.73
N ARG A 617 -2.82 -3.18 -5.43
CA ARG A 617 -2.07 -2.28 -4.53
C ARG A 617 -0.63 -2.74 -4.28
N PHE A 618 -0.37 -4.05 -4.34
CA PHE A 618 0.95 -4.66 -4.10
C PHE A 618 1.57 -5.25 -5.37
N LEU A 619 1.11 -4.84 -6.55
CA LEU A 619 1.56 -5.39 -7.82
C LEU A 619 3.07 -5.23 -8.04
N ASP A 620 3.65 -4.10 -7.64
CA ASP A 620 5.10 -3.86 -7.74
C ASP A 620 5.92 -4.87 -6.92
N GLU A 621 5.39 -5.32 -5.78
CA GLU A 621 6.04 -6.35 -4.98
C GLU A 621 6.03 -7.70 -5.70
N ALA A 622 4.92 -8.03 -6.36
CA ALA A 622 4.81 -9.23 -7.19
C ALA A 622 5.76 -9.18 -8.40
N VAL A 623 5.83 -8.05 -9.10
CA VAL A 623 6.75 -7.85 -10.23
C VAL A 623 8.21 -7.91 -9.77
N ARG A 624 8.54 -7.27 -8.64
CA ARG A 624 9.87 -7.34 -8.03
C ARG A 624 10.24 -8.77 -7.64
N ALA A 625 9.32 -9.52 -7.05
CA ALA A 625 9.53 -10.94 -6.72
C ALA A 625 9.69 -11.82 -7.98
N ALA A 626 9.20 -11.36 -9.14
CA ALA A 626 9.38 -12.02 -10.42
C ALA A 626 10.71 -11.70 -11.12
N VAL A 627 11.58 -10.85 -10.56
CA VAL A 627 12.93 -10.58 -11.07
C VAL A 627 13.88 -11.74 -10.69
N PRO A 628 14.73 -12.25 -11.61
CA PRO A 628 15.64 -13.34 -11.26
C PRO A 628 16.68 -12.89 -10.24
N GLU A 629 16.96 -13.73 -9.24
CA GLU A 629 17.99 -13.44 -8.24
C GLU A 629 19.40 -13.50 -8.84
N GLU A 630 19.63 -14.39 -9.79
CA GLU A 630 20.92 -14.55 -10.48
C GLU A 630 21.19 -13.39 -11.46
N ALA A 631 22.28 -12.65 -11.24
CA ALA A 631 22.61 -11.45 -12.03
C ALA A 631 22.75 -11.71 -13.54
N GLY A 632 23.26 -12.89 -13.93
CA GLY A 632 23.46 -13.27 -15.34
C GLY A 632 22.17 -13.65 -16.08
N VAL A 633 21.11 -14.00 -15.34
CA VAL A 633 19.81 -14.31 -15.94
C VAL A 633 19.10 -13.00 -16.25
N PRO A 634 18.70 -12.74 -17.51
CA PRO A 634 18.02 -11.50 -17.87
C PRO A 634 16.63 -11.41 -17.26
N ILE A 635 16.22 -10.18 -16.97
CA ILE A 635 14.83 -9.87 -16.63
C ILE A 635 13.99 -10.08 -17.89
N PRO A 636 12.84 -10.78 -17.79
CA PRO A 636 11.90 -10.89 -18.90
C PRO A 636 11.50 -9.51 -19.41
N VAL A 637 11.40 -9.36 -20.74
CA VAL A 637 10.95 -8.13 -21.41
C VAL A 637 9.61 -8.45 -22.09
N PRO A 638 8.50 -8.51 -21.35
CA PRO A 638 7.24 -9.00 -21.89
C PRO A 638 6.70 -8.10 -22.99
N GLN A 639 6.27 -8.74 -24.08
CA GLN A 639 5.64 -8.12 -25.23
C GLN A 639 4.42 -8.97 -25.57
N ALA A 640 3.23 -8.42 -25.39
CA ALA A 640 1.98 -9.12 -25.62
C ALA A 640 0.97 -8.16 -26.27
N PRO A 641 0.39 -8.49 -27.44
CA PRO A 641 -0.73 -7.73 -27.95
C PRO A 641 -1.97 -7.94 -27.07
N ALA A 642 -3.02 -7.15 -27.28
CA ALA A 642 -4.33 -7.41 -26.69
C ALA A 642 -4.78 -8.85 -26.98
N THR A 643 -5.22 -9.58 -25.96
CA THR A 643 -5.65 -10.98 -26.08
C THR A 643 -7.14 -11.11 -25.84
N ALA A 644 -7.81 -12.15 -26.35
CA ALA A 644 -9.22 -12.40 -26.02
C ALA A 644 -9.40 -12.68 -24.51
N ARG A 645 -10.57 -12.36 -23.95
CA ARG A 645 -10.88 -12.70 -22.57
C ARG A 645 -10.92 -14.23 -22.37
N PRO A 646 -10.21 -14.77 -21.36
CA PRO A 646 -10.37 -16.17 -20.99
C PRO A 646 -11.78 -16.38 -20.43
N VAL A 647 -12.22 -17.64 -20.39
CA VAL A 647 -13.44 -18.03 -19.67
C VAL A 647 -13.34 -17.55 -18.22
N ASP A 648 -14.44 -17.05 -17.68
CA ASP A 648 -14.49 -16.57 -16.30
C ASP A 648 -14.10 -17.68 -15.32
N PRO A 649 -12.98 -17.55 -14.59
CA PRO A 649 -12.57 -18.60 -13.66
C PRO A 649 -13.37 -18.59 -12.36
N VAL A 650 -14.13 -17.52 -12.05
CA VAL A 650 -14.81 -17.37 -10.76
C VAL A 650 -15.80 -18.50 -10.47
N PRO A 651 -16.72 -18.89 -11.37
CA PRO A 651 -17.65 -19.99 -11.12
C PRO A 651 -16.96 -21.31 -10.79
N GLY A 652 -15.90 -21.64 -11.55
CA GLY A 652 -15.11 -22.85 -11.32
C GLY A 652 -14.35 -22.86 -9.99
N ILE A 653 -13.80 -21.71 -9.59
CA ILE A 653 -13.14 -21.55 -8.29
C ILE A 653 -14.15 -21.67 -7.14
N LEU A 654 -15.36 -21.13 -7.30
CA LEU A 654 -16.43 -21.27 -6.33
C LEU A 654 -16.87 -22.73 -6.17
N ALA A 655 -17.01 -23.48 -7.27
CA ALA A 655 -17.32 -24.91 -7.22
C ALA A 655 -16.24 -25.71 -6.46
N LEU A 656 -14.97 -25.38 -6.64
CA LEU A 656 -13.86 -25.97 -5.87
C LEU A 656 -13.95 -25.64 -4.38
N ALA A 657 -14.25 -24.38 -4.05
CA ALA A 657 -14.36 -23.92 -2.67
C ALA A 657 -15.53 -24.62 -1.93
N GLU A 658 -16.68 -24.74 -2.60
CA GLU A 658 -17.86 -25.43 -2.07
C GLU A 658 -17.60 -26.93 -1.87
N HIS A 659 -16.96 -27.58 -2.84
CA HIS A 659 -16.60 -29.00 -2.73
C HIS A 659 -15.60 -29.29 -1.59
N HIS A 660 -14.79 -28.30 -1.23
CA HIS A 660 -13.80 -28.38 -0.15
C HIS A 660 -14.09 -27.39 0.99
N ALA A 661 -15.36 -27.22 1.35
CA ALA A 661 -15.75 -26.26 2.38
C ALA A 661 -15.00 -26.46 3.72
N GLY A 662 -14.64 -25.34 4.36
CA GLY A 662 -13.79 -25.29 5.55
C GLY A 662 -12.28 -25.50 5.30
N ARG A 663 -11.87 -25.72 4.04
CA ARG A 663 -10.46 -25.82 3.63
C ARG A 663 -10.11 -24.76 2.60
N GLU A 664 -8.84 -24.35 2.62
CA GLU A 664 -8.30 -23.38 1.67
C GLU A 664 -7.90 -24.08 0.37
N VAL A 665 -8.40 -23.56 -0.75
CA VAL A 665 -8.04 -23.99 -2.11
C VAL A 665 -7.27 -22.87 -2.79
N THR A 666 -6.16 -23.19 -3.45
CA THR A 666 -5.40 -22.24 -4.28
C THR A 666 -5.33 -22.73 -5.72
N VAL A 667 -5.78 -21.87 -6.64
CA VAL A 667 -5.71 -22.10 -8.08
C VAL A 667 -4.65 -21.20 -8.68
N GLU A 668 -3.61 -21.80 -9.25
CA GLU A 668 -2.64 -21.11 -10.10
C GLU A 668 -3.14 -21.19 -11.55
N ILE A 669 -3.37 -20.04 -12.17
CA ILE A 669 -3.77 -19.89 -13.57
C ILE A 669 -2.57 -19.26 -14.30
N GLY A 670 -1.77 -20.13 -14.91
CA GLY A 670 -0.67 -19.73 -15.78
C GLY A 670 -1.04 -19.86 -17.25
N ARG A 671 -0.16 -19.33 -18.12
CA ARG A 671 -0.43 -19.24 -19.57
C ARG A 671 -0.63 -20.60 -20.26
N ARG A 672 0.01 -21.65 -19.74
CA ARG A 672 0.01 -23.01 -20.33
C ARG A 672 -0.41 -24.10 -19.35
N VAL A 673 -0.54 -23.77 -18.08
CA VAL A 673 -0.80 -24.74 -17.02
C VAL A 673 -1.67 -24.11 -15.96
N CYS A 674 -2.69 -24.86 -15.54
CA CYS A 674 -3.46 -24.59 -14.35
C CYS A 674 -3.11 -25.64 -13.29
N ARG A 675 -2.86 -25.20 -12.06
CA ARG A 675 -2.64 -26.08 -10.90
C ARG A 675 -3.62 -25.77 -9.79
N VAL A 676 -4.26 -26.80 -9.25
CA VAL A 676 -5.18 -26.68 -8.12
C VAL A 676 -4.55 -27.34 -6.90
N HIS A 677 -4.39 -26.58 -5.83
CA HIS A 677 -3.82 -27.05 -4.55
C HIS A 677 -4.85 -26.94 -3.44
N LEU A 678 -4.81 -27.88 -2.50
CA LEU A 678 -5.63 -27.90 -1.29
C LEU A 678 -4.73 -27.81 -0.07
N ARG A 679 -5.10 -26.95 0.89
CA ARG A 679 -4.43 -26.86 2.18
C ARG A 679 -4.91 -27.99 3.09
N GLU A 680 -3.96 -28.79 3.56
CA GLU A 680 -4.14 -29.83 4.56
C GLU A 680 -3.36 -29.49 5.84
N PRO A 681 -3.61 -30.17 6.97
CA PRO A 681 -2.90 -29.88 8.23
C PRO A 681 -1.37 -29.96 8.12
N VAL A 682 -0.87 -30.86 7.28
CA VAL A 682 0.58 -31.12 7.10
C VAL A 682 1.22 -30.29 5.99
N GLY A 683 0.46 -29.51 5.20
CA GLY A 683 1.00 -28.75 4.08
C GLY A 683 0.01 -28.59 2.93
N TRP A 684 0.52 -28.36 1.72
CA TRP A 684 -0.29 -28.26 0.51
C TRP A 684 -0.24 -29.55 -0.31
N ARG A 685 -1.39 -29.97 -0.83
CA ARG A 685 -1.52 -31.11 -1.74
C ARG A 685 -1.97 -30.63 -3.12
N LEU A 686 -1.25 -31.01 -4.17
CA LEU A 686 -1.69 -30.80 -5.55
C LEU A 686 -2.86 -31.74 -5.87
N LEU A 687 -4.02 -31.19 -6.21
CA LEU A 687 -5.22 -31.93 -6.60
C LEU A 687 -5.24 -32.24 -8.09
N ALA A 688 -4.94 -31.24 -8.91
CA ALA A 688 -5.02 -31.33 -10.36
C ALA A 688 -3.98 -30.45 -11.05
N ARG A 689 -3.52 -30.91 -12.21
CA ARG A 689 -2.68 -30.16 -13.14
C ARG A 689 -3.21 -30.38 -14.55
N ALA A 690 -3.62 -29.31 -15.22
CA ALA A 690 -4.20 -29.35 -16.58
C ALA A 690 -3.74 -28.13 -17.39
N ALA A 691 -4.14 -28.01 -18.67
CA ALA A 691 -3.80 -26.82 -19.45
C ALA A 691 -4.70 -25.62 -19.08
N THR A 692 -5.94 -25.90 -18.67
CA THR A 692 -6.93 -24.88 -18.27
C THR A 692 -7.64 -25.25 -16.97
N LEU A 693 -8.29 -24.28 -16.33
CA LEU A 693 -9.11 -24.53 -15.14
C LEU A 693 -10.30 -25.45 -15.47
N THR A 694 -10.95 -25.24 -16.61
CA THR A 694 -12.06 -26.09 -17.10
C THR A 694 -11.65 -27.57 -17.20
N GLU A 695 -10.46 -27.86 -17.73
CA GLU A 695 -9.93 -29.24 -17.78
C GLU A 695 -9.58 -29.78 -16.40
N ALA A 696 -9.04 -28.95 -15.51
CA ALA A 696 -8.75 -29.36 -14.14
C ALA A 696 -10.04 -29.72 -13.38
N LEU A 697 -11.10 -28.92 -13.52
CA LEU A 697 -12.42 -29.18 -12.94
C LEU A 697 -13.03 -30.48 -13.47
N ARG A 698 -12.96 -30.68 -14.79
CA ARG A 698 -13.43 -31.93 -15.42
C ARG A 698 -12.66 -33.14 -14.90
N GLY A 699 -11.34 -33.03 -14.75
CA GLY A 699 -10.50 -34.09 -14.18
C GLY A 699 -10.82 -34.41 -12.71
N LEU A 700 -11.39 -33.44 -11.97
CA LEU A 700 -11.86 -33.61 -10.60
C LEU A 700 -13.35 -34.00 -10.50
N GLY A 701 -14.07 -34.13 -11.63
CA GLY A 701 -15.49 -34.45 -11.65
C GLY A 701 -16.40 -33.30 -11.19
N LEU A 702 -15.93 -32.06 -11.29
CA LEU A 702 -16.66 -30.86 -10.87
C LEU A 702 -17.27 -30.11 -12.07
N PRO A 703 -18.36 -29.35 -11.87
CA PRO A 703 -18.92 -28.50 -12.92
C PRO A 703 -17.91 -27.43 -13.35
N SER A 704 -17.88 -27.16 -14.66
CA SER A 704 -16.93 -26.25 -15.29
C SER A 704 -17.52 -24.90 -15.63
#